data_AF-A0A2N2P439-F1
#
_entry.id   AF-A0A2N2P439-F1
#
_cell.length_a   1.000
_cell.length_b   1.000
_cell.length_c   1.000
_cell.angle_alpha   90.00
_cell.angle_beta   90.00
_cell.angle_gamma   90.00
#
_symmetry.space_group_name_H-M   'P 1'
#
loop_
_entity.id
_entity.type
_entity.pdbx_description
1 polymer ?
#
loop_
_entity_poly.entity_id
_entity_poly.type
_entity_poly.pdbx_seq_one_letter_code
_entity_poly.pdbx_strand_id
1 'polypeptide(L)'
;MPSNPNRSPQKPAASQNKKGCLIASVVGGCAAFLGVCAILVVAYFVFDPFGEEIVGWPTDPVETEFEIYAGNDDVQPESMEENYALQRIRSADTTPEMVEGVTGGAPTSLSLSDNTRLDLPATTNPVGVRLARESSDTQLDQPGLETSGSTRVVAFDLNQVGEDFIPTLTIPAWELGELHPATVNIARVGPLWVDGEIYTDQITFLPLTLDSSGDILIVDTEIAGMIAAVAASTESGAAKMAAQLPQYGDGRFLIVKYVPMTFQTDLDWYAYPRLVRMIPDADFPGYRRPADMDVDIETLQKPISNMIVLVHGHNEQEKDGSTPATTDEPWNYAYKQEAWNEYYKTFLETQADQVDCTAFYEFIYPTFRSAYSPIEGNPVEPLGDTFAKALRVGAKNDGYQIKRMREANMPVNVFITAHSMGGLVARAGIRQFDEYMQDSFQQLVTWGTPHHGSPLVTLGYIFRGAYMVNPGQLRAAHWFPSSLPEGDVNTILGSGMLEWILDLKVQLDTPGTRDLRWDNVRPLRLDEIFMDDTRALILMDPGNTSYNLVDGSWLYNDNLKKFNDSDPYYNTDKYVFLYGTTSKRLPDQSGETAIGATILPTLLKDTLKTISDSGGEHMEGESDGAVPVVSMAGMGIAQTRYRIGDVDHEEYYSSAGDMGRLTALTTFNSFGLDAPRCTCARVVIENAEDLNVDRSDGRREIYARLILDAELAPSPGERIERAEAILYQAGNSDSFETLGELTVTKSGEMQGTFSVADETEEEIHLIVRVVLQDGTQLDSEPVLINEAPCLPHPGSIINICTCNDGTRCWWNGIEAMCSDTEPPAEWYCAPSP
;
A
#
# COMPACT_ATOMS: atom_id res chain seq x y z
N MET A 1 -9.33 3.24 74.01
CA MET A 1 -10.77 2.90 74.13
C MET A 1 -11.27 2.53 72.73
N PRO A 2 -12.21 1.58 72.60
CA PRO A 2 -11.86 0.15 72.50
C PRO A 2 -12.40 -0.45 71.15
N SER A 3 -12.37 -1.75 70.83
CA SER A 3 -12.25 -2.98 71.63
C SER A 3 -11.65 -4.15 70.84
N ASN A 4 -11.03 -5.08 71.57
CA ASN A 4 -10.42 -6.33 71.09
C ASN A 4 -11.40 -7.54 71.34
N PRO A 5 -11.00 -8.83 71.41
CA PRO A 5 -11.30 -9.87 70.40
C PRO A 5 -12.17 -11.05 70.94
N ASN A 6 -12.28 -12.15 70.15
CA ASN A 6 -12.42 -13.60 70.50
C ASN A 6 -13.23 -14.34 69.40
N ARG A 7 -13.15 -15.66 69.14
CA ARG A 7 -12.53 -16.81 69.85
C ARG A 7 -12.29 -17.98 68.87
N SER A 8 -11.38 -18.89 69.21
CA SER A 8 -11.19 -20.24 68.63
C SER A 8 -11.74 -21.32 69.60
N PRO A 9 -11.41 -22.63 69.52
CA PRO A 9 -11.40 -23.62 68.41
C PRO A 9 -12.17 -24.94 68.75
N GLN A 10 -12.25 -25.94 67.85
CA GLN A 10 -12.26 -27.37 68.26
C GLN A 10 -11.89 -28.40 67.16
N LYS A 11 -11.10 -29.41 67.55
CA LYS A 11 -10.76 -30.71 66.87
C LYS A 11 -11.57 -31.84 67.56
N PRO A 12 -11.52 -33.17 67.20
CA PRO A 12 -10.62 -33.94 66.30
C PRO A 12 -11.42 -34.75 65.22
N ALA A 13 -11.05 -35.90 64.60
CA ALA A 13 -9.98 -36.90 64.81
C ALA A 13 -9.64 -37.78 63.57
N ALA A 14 -8.56 -38.56 63.72
CA ALA A 14 -8.17 -39.90 63.23
C ALA A 14 -9.10 -40.72 62.28
N SER A 15 -8.61 -41.63 61.42
CA SER A 15 -7.50 -42.60 61.61
C SER A 15 -6.96 -43.13 60.25
N GLN A 16 -5.65 -43.28 60.01
CA GLN A 16 -4.75 -44.45 60.24
C GLN A 16 -4.39 -45.33 59.00
N ASN A 17 -3.08 -45.40 58.71
CA ASN A 17 -2.29 -46.62 58.35
C ASN A 17 -2.46 -47.25 56.93
N LYS A 18 -1.44 -47.84 56.27
CA LYS A 18 0.01 -48.07 56.58
C LYS A 18 0.80 -48.59 55.34
N LYS A 19 2.14 -48.37 55.34
CA LYS A 19 3.21 -49.01 54.48
C LYS A 19 3.23 -48.61 52.99
N GLY A 20 4.37 -48.47 52.30
CA GLY A 20 5.79 -48.43 52.74
C GLY A 20 6.83 -48.67 51.61
N CYS A 21 8.02 -48.07 51.77
CA CYS A 21 9.34 -48.37 51.15
C CYS A 21 9.70 -48.03 49.67
N LEU A 22 10.76 -47.20 49.58
CA LEU A 22 11.98 -47.24 48.72
C LEU A 22 11.97 -47.17 47.17
N ILE A 23 12.58 -46.06 46.69
CA ILE A 23 13.66 -45.92 45.68
C ILE A 23 13.57 -46.69 44.35
N ALA A 24 13.39 -45.96 43.24
CA ALA A 24 14.12 -46.18 41.98
C ALA A 24 14.12 -44.92 41.07
N SER A 25 15.21 -44.78 40.32
CA SER A 25 15.65 -43.70 39.42
C SER A 25 14.81 -43.43 38.15
N VAL A 26 14.87 -42.16 37.71
CA VAL A 26 15.10 -41.67 36.33
C VAL A 26 14.90 -42.65 35.16
N VAL A 27 13.95 -42.32 34.27
CA VAL A 27 13.98 -42.32 32.78
C VAL A 27 12.52 -42.13 32.32
N GLY A 28 12.20 -41.09 31.54
CA GLY A 28 10.81 -40.90 31.07
C GLY A 28 10.41 -39.56 30.43
N GLY A 29 11.30 -38.56 30.32
CA GLY A 29 10.92 -37.23 29.81
C GLY A 29 10.72 -37.14 28.28
N CYS A 30 11.60 -37.74 27.48
CA CYS A 30 11.68 -37.43 26.05
C CYS A 30 10.56 -38.03 25.18
N ALA A 31 9.87 -39.09 25.63
CA ALA A 31 8.85 -39.76 24.82
C ALA A 31 7.53 -38.97 24.72
N ALA A 32 7.20 -38.18 25.74
CA ALA A 32 5.99 -37.34 25.73
C ALA A 32 6.15 -36.10 24.83
N PHE A 33 7.35 -35.52 24.78
CA PHE A 33 7.63 -34.31 24.01
C PHE A 33 7.60 -34.57 22.50
N LEU A 34 8.22 -35.66 22.03
CA LEU A 34 8.19 -36.06 20.62
C LEU A 34 6.78 -36.38 20.11
N GLY A 35 5.90 -36.90 20.98
CA GLY A 35 4.50 -37.15 20.63
C GLY A 35 3.68 -35.86 20.39
N VAL A 36 4.00 -34.79 21.10
CA VAL A 36 3.34 -33.48 20.93
C VAL A 36 3.86 -32.77 19.68
N CYS A 37 5.18 -32.77 19.44
CA CYS A 37 5.76 -32.17 18.22
C CYS A 37 5.25 -32.85 16.94
N ALA A 38 5.09 -34.17 16.92
CA ALA A 38 4.55 -34.87 15.76
C ALA A 38 3.07 -34.52 15.46
N ILE A 39 2.27 -34.24 16.49
CA ILE A 39 0.87 -33.82 16.32
C ILE A 39 0.79 -32.36 15.83
N LEU A 40 1.68 -31.48 16.32
CA LEU A 40 1.75 -30.08 15.86
C LEU A 40 2.21 -29.95 14.41
N VAL A 41 3.19 -30.76 13.96
CA VAL A 41 3.60 -30.79 12.55
C VAL A 41 2.47 -31.31 11.64
N VAL A 42 1.70 -32.31 12.08
CA VAL A 42 0.54 -32.79 11.30
C VAL A 42 -0.61 -31.77 11.30
N ALA A 43 -0.81 -31.00 12.38
CA ALA A 43 -1.78 -29.90 12.38
C ALA A 43 -1.39 -28.78 11.40
N TYR A 44 -0.10 -28.43 11.33
CA TYR A 44 0.43 -27.41 10.41
C TYR A 44 0.26 -27.79 8.93
N PHE A 45 0.35 -29.08 8.58
CA PHE A 45 0.14 -29.57 7.21
C PHE A 45 -1.33 -29.92 6.87
N VAL A 46 -2.27 -29.80 7.81
CA VAL A 46 -3.70 -30.13 7.61
C VAL A 46 -4.60 -28.89 7.73
N PHE A 47 -4.12 -27.82 8.35
CA PHE A 47 -4.76 -26.50 8.37
C PHE A 47 -3.80 -25.47 7.77
N ASP A 48 -3.73 -25.46 6.45
CA ASP A 48 -3.27 -24.31 5.68
C ASP A 48 -4.51 -23.44 5.35
N PRO A 49 -4.70 -22.29 6.00
CA PRO A 49 -5.83 -21.40 5.71
C PRO A 49 -5.60 -20.53 4.45
N PHE A 50 -4.46 -20.67 3.77
CA PHE A 50 -4.11 -19.93 2.54
C PHE A 50 -3.97 -20.85 1.31
N GLY A 51 -4.24 -22.15 1.46
CA GLY A 51 -4.18 -23.15 0.40
C GLY A 51 -5.42 -23.19 -0.50
N GLU A 52 -5.86 -22.04 -1.04
CA GLU A 52 -6.76 -22.04 -2.21
C GLU A 52 -5.97 -21.86 -3.52
N GLU A 53 -6.47 -22.50 -4.56
CA GLU A 53 -5.79 -22.68 -5.85
C GLU A 53 -5.73 -21.35 -6.60
N ILE A 54 -4.60 -20.63 -6.51
CA ILE A 54 -4.37 -19.38 -7.25
C ILE A 54 -4.43 -19.69 -8.75
N VAL A 55 -5.58 -19.37 -9.36
CA VAL A 55 -5.73 -19.33 -10.81
C VAL A 55 -4.87 -18.19 -11.31
N GLY A 56 -3.84 -18.52 -12.09
CA GLY A 56 -2.83 -17.57 -12.51
C GLY A 56 -3.41 -16.37 -13.27
N TRP A 57 -2.97 -15.18 -12.87
CA TRP A 57 -3.14 -13.96 -13.66
C TRP A 57 -2.43 -14.15 -15.02
N PRO A 58 -2.96 -13.62 -16.13
CA PRO A 58 -2.27 -13.70 -17.42
C PRO A 58 -0.94 -12.95 -17.36
N THR A 59 0.16 -13.67 -17.53
CA THR A 59 1.54 -13.18 -17.33
C THR A 59 2.12 -12.42 -18.53
N ASP A 60 1.38 -12.28 -19.62
CA ASP A 60 1.86 -11.66 -20.86
C ASP A 60 1.03 -10.42 -21.22
N PRO A 61 1.64 -9.23 -21.39
CA PRO A 61 0.98 -8.14 -22.09
C PRO A 61 0.83 -8.53 -23.57
N VAL A 62 -0.38 -8.48 -24.09
CA VAL A 62 -0.66 -8.77 -25.50
C VAL A 62 0.07 -7.75 -26.39
N GLU A 63 1.17 -8.17 -27.03
CA GLU A 63 1.77 -7.44 -28.14
C GLU A 63 0.92 -7.62 -29.41
N THR A 64 -0.12 -6.80 -29.56
CA THR A 64 -0.88 -6.68 -30.80
C THR A 64 -0.53 -5.38 -31.53
N GLU A 65 0.18 -5.51 -32.65
CA GLU A 65 0.29 -4.43 -33.63
C GLU A 65 -1.10 -4.17 -34.25
N PHE A 66 -1.68 -2.98 -34.01
CA PHE A 66 -2.85 -2.51 -34.74
C PHE A 66 -2.68 -1.08 -35.27
N GLU A 67 -2.90 -0.93 -36.58
CA GLU A 67 -2.98 0.37 -37.25
C GLU A 67 -4.30 1.07 -36.87
N ILE A 68 -4.24 2.03 -35.96
CA ILE A 68 -5.33 2.99 -35.75
C ILE A 68 -5.24 4.08 -36.84
N TYR A 69 -6.37 4.42 -37.45
CA TYR A 69 -6.46 5.50 -38.44
C TYR A 69 -6.01 6.84 -37.82
N ALA A 70 -4.81 7.29 -38.18
CA ALA A 70 -4.23 8.52 -37.67
C ALA A 70 -4.98 9.76 -38.19
N GLY A 71 -5.64 10.48 -37.28
CA GLY A 71 -5.67 11.93 -37.37
C GLY A 71 -4.25 12.44 -37.14
N ASN A 72 -3.66 13.16 -38.10
CA ASN A 72 -2.28 13.60 -38.01
C ASN A 72 -2.07 14.62 -36.87
N ASP A 73 -1.37 14.21 -35.82
CA ASP A 73 -0.26 14.97 -35.25
C ASP A 73 0.72 14.01 -34.53
N ASP A 74 2.01 14.11 -34.85
CA ASP A 74 3.07 13.21 -34.37
C ASP A 74 3.39 13.43 -32.88
N VAL A 75 2.72 12.68 -32.00
CA VAL A 75 3.22 12.37 -30.65
C VAL A 75 3.06 10.87 -30.43
N GLN A 76 4.12 10.11 -30.72
CA GLN A 76 4.20 8.74 -30.21
C GLN A 76 4.08 8.80 -28.68
N PRO A 77 3.30 7.91 -28.03
CA PRO A 77 3.42 7.74 -26.59
C PRO A 77 4.88 7.33 -26.31
N GLU A 78 5.59 8.13 -25.51
CA GLU A 78 6.84 7.66 -24.90
C GLU A 78 6.56 6.32 -24.21
N SER A 79 7.50 5.37 -24.25
CA SER A 79 7.30 4.02 -23.70
C SER A 79 7.35 4.00 -22.17
N MET A 80 6.43 4.75 -21.54
CA MET A 80 6.38 5.04 -20.12
C MET A 80 5.97 3.84 -19.23
N GLU A 81 6.06 2.61 -19.71
CA GLU A 81 5.82 1.39 -18.93
C GLU A 81 7.02 0.43 -18.96
N GLU A 82 8.14 0.84 -19.56
CA GLU A 82 9.40 0.09 -19.47
C GLU A 82 9.99 0.22 -18.05
N ASN A 83 10.45 -0.91 -17.52
CA ASN A 83 11.19 -0.93 -16.26
C ASN A 83 12.50 -0.11 -16.38
N TYR A 84 12.89 0.54 -15.29
CA TYR A 84 14.04 1.43 -15.25
C TYR A 84 15.34 0.65 -15.51
N ALA A 85 16.23 1.22 -16.30
CA ALA A 85 17.47 0.55 -16.70
C ALA A 85 18.38 0.29 -15.49
N LEU A 86 18.69 -0.99 -15.25
CA LEU A 86 19.62 -1.43 -14.21
C LEU A 86 21.02 -0.89 -14.46
N GLN A 87 21.68 -0.43 -13.39
CA GLN A 87 23.01 0.15 -13.46
C GLN A 87 24.10 -0.91 -13.27
N ARG A 88 25.25 -0.73 -13.93
CA ARG A 88 26.31 -1.74 -13.90
C ARG A 88 27.08 -1.73 -12.57
N ILE A 89 27.00 -2.84 -11.85
CA ILE A 89 27.84 -3.13 -10.68
C ILE A 89 29.34 -3.14 -11.05
N ARG A 90 30.20 -2.75 -10.11
CA ARG A 90 31.65 -2.89 -10.26
C ARG A 90 32.05 -4.35 -10.11
N SER A 91 32.95 -4.83 -10.97
CA SER A 91 33.53 -6.18 -10.85
C SER A 91 34.18 -6.39 -9.48
N ALA A 92 33.91 -7.55 -8.89
CA ALA A 92 34.51 -8.01 -7.64
C ALA A 92 36.03 -8.26 -7.72
N ASP A 93 36.61 -8.37 -8.92
CA ASP A 93 38.02 -8.70 -9.10
C ASP A 93 38.96 -7.55 -8.70
N THR A 94 39.91 -7.86 -7.82
CA THR A 94 40.98 -6.93 -7.42
C THR A 94 42.32 -7.65 -7.27
N THR A 95 43.39 -6.88 -7.08
CA THR A 95 44.67 -7.43 -6.61
C THR A 95 44.66 -7.42 -5.08
N PRO A 96 44.76 -8.58 -4.40
CA PRO A 96 44.74 -8.61 -2.95
C PRO A 96 45.88 -7.80 -2.33
N GLU A 97 45.54 -7.00 -1.32
CA GLU A 97 46.46 -6.08 -0.65
C GLU A 97 46.15 -6.06 0.85
N MET A 98 47.18 -5.97 1.69
CA MET A 98 47.02 -5.95 3.14
C MET A 98 48.09 -5.10 3.80
N VAL A 99 47.68 -4.32 4.80
CA VAL A 99 48.54 -3.53 5.69
C VAL A 99 48.20 -3.84 7.15
N GLU A 100 49.22 -3.89 7.99
CA GLU A 100 49.09 -4.08 9.44
C GLU A 100 49.49 -2.80 10.17
N GLY A 101 48.87 -2.57 11.33
CA GLY A 101 49.29 -1.53 12.26
C GLY A 101 48.82 -1.80 13.68
N VAL A 102 49.14 -0.86 14.57
CA VAL A 102 48.74 -0.92 15.98
C VAL A 102 48.23 0.45 16.37
N THR A 103 46.99 0.55 16.85
CA THR A 103 46.50 1.75 17.55
C THR A 103 46.73 1.62 19.05
N GLY A 104 46.69 2.74 19.77
CA GLY A 104 46.99 2.83 21.20
C GLY A 104 46.63 4.21 21.72
N GLY A 105 47.40 4.78 22.65
CA GLY A 105 47.10 6.08 23.27
C GLY A 105 47.10 7.33 22.36
N ALA A 106 47.11 7.17 21.03
CA ALA A 106 46.83 8.20 20.04
C ALA A 106 46.13 7.57 18.81
N PRO A 107 45.24 8.29 18.10
CA PRO A 107 44.59 7.77 16.89
C PRO A 107 45.60 7.45 15.80
N THR A 108 45.30 6.43 14.99
CA THR A 108 46.19 5.92 13.94
C THR A 108 45.39 5.66 12.66
N SER A 109 46.01 5.82 11.49
CA SER A 109 45.35 5.57 10.20
C SER A 109 46.13 4.54 9.39
N LEU A 110 45.43 3.60 8.76
CA LEU A 110 45.96 2.65 7.79
C LEU A 110 45.42 2.99 6.40
N SER A 111 46.18 2.72 5.34
CA SER A 111 45.74 2.99 3.97
C SER A 111 46.26 1.97 2.98
N LEU A 112 45.46 1.69 1.95
CA LEU A 112 45.81 0.82 0.82
C LEU A 112 46.14 1.66 -0.43
N SER A 113 46.74 1.03 -1.43
CA SER A 113 47.20 1.67 -2.68
C SER A 113 46.11 2.33 -3.53
N ASP A 114 44.84 2.05 -3.24
CA ASP A 114 43.67 2.56 -3.96
C ASP A 114 42.95 3.72 -3.28
N ASN A 115 43.53 4.24 -2.19
CA ASN A 115 42.98 5.25 -1.28
C ASN A 115 41.91 4.75 -0.30
N THR A 116 41.68 3.43 -0.17
CA THR A 116 40.97 2.89 1.00
C THR A 116 41.72 3.31 2.26
N ARG A 117 41.00 3.85 3.25
CA ARG A 117 41.58 4.36 4.50
C ARG A 117 40.79 3.85 5.69
N LEU A 118 41.49 3.36 6.72
CA LEU A 118 40.91 2.94 8.00
C LEU A 118 41.48 3.82 9.10
N ASP A 119 40.66 4.71 9.63
CA ASP A 119 40.97 5.50 10.81
C ASP A 119 40.56 4.75 12.07
N LEU A 120 41.51 4.64 13.00
CA LEU A 120 41.38 3.92 14.25
C LEU A 120 41.40 4.91 15.42
N PRO A 121 40.46 4.77 16.38
CA PRO A 121 40.45 5.59 17.59
C PRO A 121 41.72 5.39 18.42
N ALA A 122 41.97 6.34 19.32
CA ALA A 122 42.89 6.09 20.42
C ALA A 122 42.26 5.08 21.38
N THR A 123 43.05 4.11 21.83
CA THR A 123 42.63 3.04 22.74
C THR A 123 43.50 3.01 23.99
N THR A 124 42.94 2.54 25.10
CA THR A 124 43.67 2.41 26.38
C THR A 124 44.73 1.31 26.34
N ASN A 125 44.47 0.21 25.65
CA ASN A 125 45.42 -0.87 25.36
C ASN A 125 45.89 -0.78 23.90
N PRO A 126 47.14 -1.19 23.57
CA PRO A 126 47.54 -1.34 22.18
C PRO A 126 46.69 -2.42 21.50
N VAL A 127 46.09 -2.10 20.34
CA VAL A 127 45.27 -3.02 19.55
C VAL A 127 45.97 -3.27 18.21
N GLY A 128 46.31 -4.52 17.93
CA GLY A 128 46.76 -4.92 16.59
C GLY A 128 45.59 -4.93 15.60
N VAL A 129 45.75 -4.26 14.46
CA VAL A 129 44.71 -4.16 13.41
C VAL A 129 45.31 -4.45 12.04
N ARG A 130 44.54 -5.14 11.20
CA ARG A 130 44.83 -5.38 9.77
C ARG A 130 43.73 -4.75 8.94
N LEU A 131 44.12 -4.01 7.90
CA LEU A 131 43.24 -3.60 6.82
C LEU A 131 43.68 -4.36 5.57
N ALA A 132 42.74 -5.05 4.92
CA ALA A 132 42.97 -5.71 3.65
C ALA A 132 41.86 -5.42 2.63
N ARG A 133 42.20 -5.66 1.37
CA ARG A 133 41.30 -5.68 0.22
C ARG A 133 41.47 -7.01 -0.49
N GLU A 134 40.37 -7.67 -0.79
CA GLU A 134 40.33 -8.96 -1.49
C GLU A 134 39.20 -8.98 -2.52
N SER A 135 39.25 -9.89 -3.49
CA SER A 135 38.14 -10.04 -4.44
C SER A 135 36.89 -10.49 -3.68
N SER A 136 35.71 -9.93 -3.99
CA SER A 136 34.48 -10.32 -3.29
C SER A 136 34.02 -11.72 -3.71
N ASP A 137 33.92 -12.62 -2.73
CA ASP A 137 33.25 -13.92 -2.79
C ASP A 137 31.97 -13.95 -1.94
N THR A 138 31.61 -12.81 -1.35
CA THR A 138 30.59 -12.68 -0.31
C THR A 138 29.21 -13.03 -0.87
N GLN A 139 28.62 -14.12 -0.38
CA GLN A 139 27.23 -14.44 -0.63
C GLN A 139 26.36 -13.61 0.34
N LEU A 140 25.32 -12.98 -0.18
CA LEU A 140 24.32 -12.26 0.63
C LEU A 140 23.16 -13.17 1.05
N ASP A 141 23.19 -14.43 0.61
CA ASP A 141 22.20 -15.50 0.85
C ASP A 141 20.75 -15.11 0.54
N GLN A 142 20.57 -14.20 -0.42
CA GLN A 142 19.30 -13.63 -0.84
C GLN A 142 19.21 -13.49 -2.37
N PRO A 143 18.07 -13.83 -3.00
CA PRO A 143 17.77 -13.42 -4.37
C PRO A 143 17.75 -11.89 -4.49
N GLY A 144 18.02 -11.36 -5.69
CA GLY A 144 17.91 -9.92 -5.99
C GLY A 144 19.04 -9.03 -5.44
N LEU A 145 19.72 -9.40 -4.36
CA LEU A 145 20.82 -8.61 -3.78
C LEU A 145 22.18 -8.94 -4.43
N GLU A 146 22.86 -7.92 -4.93
CA GLU A 146 24.17 -8.06 -5.59
C GLU A 146 25.28 -7.29 -4.84
N THR A 147 26.51 -7.82 -4.84
CA THR A 147 27.69 -7.07 -4.36
C THR A 147 28.32 -6.25 -5.48
N SER A 148 28.89 -5.10 -5.16
CA SER A 148 29.63 -4.25 -6.10
C SER A 148 31.03 -3.98 -5.58
N GLY A 149 32.02 -4.22 -6.45
CA GLY A 149 33.41 -3.91 -6.17
C GLY A 149 34.06 -4.91 -5.22
N SER A 150 35.25 -4.56 -4.75
CA SER A 150 36.07 -5.47 -3.95
C SER A 150 35.79 -5.38 -2.44
N THR A 151 35.92 -6.50 -1.73
CA THR A 151 35.65 -6.56 -0.29
C THR A 151 36.78 -5.93 0.52
N ARG A 152 36.43 -5.13 1.53
CA ARG A 152 37.37 -4.67 2.55
C ARG A 152 37.27 -5.55 3.78
N VAL A 153 38.41 -5.92 4.33
CA VAL A 153 38.52 -6.79 5.50
C VAL A 153 39.24 -6.03 6.60
N VAL A 154 38.56 -5.82 7.72
CA VAL A 154 39.15 -5.28 8.94
C VAL A 154 39.28 -6.41 9.94
N ALA A 155 40.49 -6.66 10.42
CA ALA A 155 40.74 -7.68 11.43
C ALA A 155 41.39 -7.07 12.66
N PHE A 156 40.89 -7.39 13.87
CA PHE A 156 41.40 -6.87 15.15
C PHE A 156 41.40 -7.94 16.26
N ASP A 157 42.15 -7.73 17.35
CA ASP A 157 42.08 -8.60 18.53
C ASP A 157 40.94 -8.16 19.47
N LEU A 158 39.88 -8.97 19.54
CA LEU A 158 38.70 -8.70 20.39
C LEU A 158 39.06 -8.53 21.88
N ASN A 159 40.13 -9.18 22.36
CA ASN A 159 40.53 -9.08 23.77
C ASN A 159 41.24 -7.75 24.12
N GLN A 160 41.60 -6.94 23.11
CA GLN A 160 42.38 -5.70 23.30
C GLN A 160 41.53 -4.43 23.08
N VAL A 161 40.40 -4.55 22.40
CA VAL A 161 39.45 -3.46 22.12
C VAL A 161 38.51 -3.19 23.30
N GLY A 162 38.12 -1.93 23.46
CA GLY A 162 37.09 -1.51 24.41
C GLY A 162 35.88 -0.92 23.68
N GLU A 163 34.89 -0.46 24.45
CA GLU A 163 33.68 0.23 23.95
C GLU A 163 34.02 1.54 23.19
N ASP A 164 35.23 2.06 23.35
CA ASP A 164 35.81 3.20 22.63
C ASP A 164 36.31 2.86 21.20
N PHE A 165 36.35 1.57 20.83
CA PHE A 165 36.87 1.11 19.54
C PHE A 165 35.79 1.14 18.42
N ILE A 166 35.51 2.33 17.92
CA ILE A 166 34.67 2.54 16.72
C ILE A 166 35.57 2.92 15.52
N PRO A 167 35.90 1.98 14.61
CA PRO A 167 36.69 2.28 13.42
C PRO A 167 35.87 3.04 12.37
N THR A 168 36.54 3.92 11.63
CA THR A 168 35.97 4.60 10.45
C THR A 168 36.72 4.14 9.20
N LEU A 169 35.99 3.57 8.24
CA LEU A 169 36.51 3.06 6.98
C LEU A 169 36.00 3.92 5.82
N THR A 170 36.91 4.51 5.06
CA THR A 170 36.62 5.18 3.78
C THR A 170 36.96 4.24 2.63
N ILE A 171 36.00 3.99 1.74
CA ILE A 171 36.17 3.20 0.51
C ILE A 171 35.94 4.13 -0.69
N PRO A 172 36.82 4.11 -1.71
CA PRO A 172 36.67 4.98 -2.88
C PRO A 172 35.34 4.80 -3.63
N ALA A 173 34.73 5.90 -4.08
CA ALA A 173 33.43 5.94 -4.76
C ALA A 173 33.35 5.02 -6.00
N TRP A 174 34.47 4.80 -6.70
CA TRP A 174 34.52 3.99 -7.91
C TRP A 174 34.22 2.49 -7.68
N GLU A 175 34.22 2.02 -6.43
CA GLU A 175 33.76 0.66 -6.06
C GLU A 175 32.24 0.48 -6.24
N LEU A 176 31.47 1.58 -6.34
CA LEU A 176 30.05 1.54 -6.74
C LEU A 176 29.85 1.29 -8.24
N GLY A 177 30.88 1.48 -9.07
CA GLY A 177 30.75 1.33 -10.52
C GLY A 177 29.86 2.42 -11.14
N GLU A 178 28.74 2.01 -11.74
CA GLU A 178 27.71 2.91 -12.29
C GLU A 178 26.49 3.06 -11.34
N LEU A 179 26.50 2.41 -10.17
CA LEU A 179 25.38 2.39 -9.22
C LEU A 179 25.09 3.76 -8.59
N HIS A 180 23.80 4.07 -8.46
CA HIS A 180 23.32 5.26 -7.77
C HIS A 180 23.22 5.04 -6.25
N PRO A 181 23.65 6.00 -5.42
CA PRO A 181 23.57 5.92 -3.95
C PRO A 181 22.19 5.61 -3.34
N ALA A 182 21.09 5.77 -4.10
CA ALA A 182 19.74 5.44 -3.64
C ALA A 182 19.42 3.94 -3.61
N THR A 183 20.19 3.09 -4.31
CA THR A 183 20.00 1.62 -4.36
C THR A 183 21.04 0.85 -3.56
N VAL A 184 21.92 1.55 -2.86
CA VAL A 184 23.12 0.97 -2.26
C VAL A 184 23.05 1.00 -0.73
N ASN A 185 23.41 -0.14 -0.13
CA ASN A 185 23.77 -0.25 1.27
C ASN A 185 25.15 -0.92 1.39
N ILE A 186 25.70 -0.99 2.60
CA ILE A 186 26.96 -1.68 2.87
C ILE A 186 26.64 -2.97 3.62
N ALA A 187 26.92 -4.12 3.01
CA ALA A 187 26.86 -5.39 3.71
C ALA A 187 28.09 -5.49 4.64
N ARG A 188 27.84 -5.43 5.94
CA ARG A 188 28.78 -5.78 7.00
C ARG A 188 28.61 -7.27 7.28
N VAL A 189 29.63 -8.08 7.00
CA VAL A 189 29.63 -9.51 7.30
C VAL A 189 30.63 -9.79 8.40
N GLY A 190 30.17 -10.32 9.53
CA GLY A 190 31.02 -10.60 10.68
C GLY A 190 30.20 -10.89 11.93
N PRO A 191 30.81 -10.81 13.12
CA PRO A 191 30.14 -11.17 14.35
C PRO A 191 29.05 -10.16 14.73
N LEU A 192 27.93 -10.72 15.19
CA LEU A 192 26.80 -10.04 15.81
C LEU A 192 26.44 -10.77 17.12
N TRP A 193 25.91 -10.03 18.09
CA TRP A 193 25.40 -10.57 19.35
C TRP A 193 23.87 -10.62 19.29
N VAL A 194 23.29 -11.80 19.51
CA VAL A 194 21.84 -12.07 19.41
C VAL A 194 21.46 -13.03 20.54
N ASP A 195 20.45 -12.68 21.34
CA ASP A 195 19.91 -13.50 22.44
C ASP A 195 20.95 -14.09 23.43
N GLY A 196 22.08 -13.39 23.62
CA GLY A 196 23.16 -13.86 24.49
C GLY A 196 24.15 -14.84 23.85
N GLU A 197 24.05 -15.10 22.54
CA GLU A 197 25.01 -15.88 21.76
C GLU A 197 25.68 -14.99 20.69
N ILE A 198 26.88 -15.37 20.23
CA ILE A 198 27.61 -14.65 19.16
C ILE A 198 27.58 -15.50 17.90
N TYR A 199 27.08 -14.91 16.82
CA TYR A 199 27.02 -15.51 15.49
C TYR A 199 28.10 -14.86 14.62
N THR A 200 29.07 -15.62 14.12
CA THR A 200 30.33 -15.10 13.57
C THR A 200 30.28 -14.53 12.17
N ASP A 201 29.26 -14.92 11.39
CA ASP A 201 29.15 -14.65 9.96
C ASP A 201 27.74 -14.12 9.66
N GLN A 202 27.26 -13.17 10.46
CA GLN A 202 25.98 -12.50 10.21
C GLN A 202 26.14 -11.35 9.24
N ILE A 203 25.10 -11.12 8.45
CA ILE A 203 25.03 -10.02 7.48
C ILE A 203 24.14 -8.93 8.08
N THR A 204 24.72 -7.75 8.28
CA THR A 204 24.01 -6.54 8.68
C THR A 204 24.09 -5.53 7.54
N PHE A 205 22.95 -4.97 7.11
CA PHE A 205 22.94 -3.92 6.11
C PHE A 205 23.07 -2.55 6.77
N LEU A 206 24.25 -1.95 6.60
CA LEU A 206 24.55 -0.61 7.08
C LEU A 206 24.12 0.43 6.03
N PRO A 207 23.58 1.58 6.46
CA PRO A 207 23.14 2.65 5.56
C PRO A 207 24.33 3.26 4.81
N LEU A 208 24.16 3.53 3.51
CA LEU A 208 25.20 4.24 2.76
C LEU A 208 25.34 5.69 3.23
N THR A 209 26.55 6.05 3.69
CA THR A 209 26.98 7.43 3.90
C THR A 209 28.11 7.77 2.94
N LEU A 210 28.13 9.00 2.42
CA LEU A 210 29.19 9.52 1.54
C LEU A 210 29.88 10.71 2.20
N ASP A 211 31.18 10.85 1.96
CA ASP A 211 31.97 12.01 2.41
C ASP A 211 31.82 13.22 1.46
N SER A 212 32.51 14.34 1.76
CA SER A 212 32.51 15.54 0.91
C SER A 212 33.16 15.35 -0.48
N SER A 213 33.86 14.24 -0.69
CA SER A 213 34.53 13.84 -1.94
C SER A 213 33.63 12.91 -2.77
N GLY A 214 32.54 12.39 -2.18
CA GLY A 214 31.68 11.36 -2.74
C GLY A 214 32.14 9.93 -2.45
N ASP A 215 33.20 9.75 -1.66
CA ASP A 215 33.70 8.43 -1.25
C ASP A 215 32.80 7.81 -0.17
N ILE A 216 32.70 6.49 -0.15
CA ILE A 216 31.89 5.74 0.81
C ILE A 216 32.51 5.88 2.19
N LEU A 217 31.72 6.34 3.16
CA LEU A 217 32.11 6.46 4.56
C LEU A 217 31.33 5.44 5.39
N ILE A 218 32.04 4.54 6.06
CA ILE A 218 31.49 3.55 6.97
C ILE A 218 32.01 3.86 8.37
N VAL A 219 31.11 3.97 9.34
CA VAL A 219 31.44 4.02 10.77
C VAL A 219 30.83 2.78 11.40
N ASP A 220 31.66 1.80 11.76
CA ASP A 220 31.14 0.54 12.32
C ASP A 220 30.97 0.67 13.84
N THR A 221 29.75 1.03 14.22
CA THR A 221 29.35 1.14 15.62
C THR A 221 28.97 -0.22 16.24
N GLU A 222 28.66 -1.24 15.42
CA GLU A 222 28.29 -2.59 15.88
C GLU A 222 29.44 -3.28 16.63
N ILE A 223 30.70 -2.97 16.28
CA ILE A 223 31.86 -3.49 17.01
C ILE A 223 31.83 -3.04 18.48
N ALA A 224 31.54 -1.76 18.76
CA ALA A 224 31.44 -1.25 20.12
C ALA A 224 30.17 -1.75 20.83
N GLY A 225 29.03 -1.79 20.13
CA GLY A 225 27.77 -2.36 20.65
C GLY A 225 27.93 -3.81 21.11
N MET A 226 28.57 -4.65 20.28
CA MET A 226 28.91 -6.02 20.63
C MET A 226 29.83 -6.08 21.87
N ILE A 227 30.88 -5.25 21.97
CA ILE A 227 31.77 -5.25 23.15
C ILE A 227 31.00 -4.88 24.43
N ALA A 228 30.11 -3.89 24.37
CA ALA A 228 29.27 -3.48 25.49
C ALA A 228 28.27 -4.58 25.91
N ALA A 229 27.58 -5.22 24.95
CA ALA A 229 26.66 -6.32 25.22
C ALA A 229 27.36 -7.52 25.86
N VAL A 230 28.57 -7.84 25.38
CA VAL A 230 29.46 -8.85 25.96
C VAL A 230 29.84 -8.52 27.40
N ALA A 231 30.23 -7.27 27.68
CA ALA A 231 30.59 -6.81 29.02
C ALA A 231 29.38 -6.77 29.98
N ALA A 232 28.17 -6.55 29.48
CA ALA A 232 26.93 -6.55 30.23
C ALA A 232 26.38 -7.96 30.54
N SER A 233 26.83 -8.98 29.79
CA SER A 233 26.35 -10.36 29.95
C SER A 233 26.70 -10.97 31.32
N THR A 234 25.77 -11.75 31.89
CA THR A 234 25.98 -12.39 33.21
C THR A 234 27.04 -13.49 33.17
N GLU A 235 27.60 -13.88 34.33
CA GLU A 235 28.68 -14.89 34.42
C GLU A 235 28.40 -16.20 33.65
N SER A 236 27.14 -16.62 33.50
CA SER A 236 26.76 -17.79 32.69
C SER A 236 26.81 -17.55 31.18
N GLY A 237 26.51 -16.34 30.72
CA GLY A 237 26.68 -15.91 29.32
C GLY A 237 28.15 -15.78 28.98
N ALA A 238 28.92 -15.09 29.82
CA ALA A 238 30.38 -14.98 29.69
C ALA A 238 31.08 -16.35 29.69
N ALA A 239 30.59 -17.34 30.47
CA ALA A 239 31.12 -18.69 30.47
C ALA A 239 30.75 -19.51 29.22
N LYS A 240 29.55 -19.33 28.64
CA LYS A 240 29.20 -19.88 27.32
C LYS A 240 30.06 -19.27 26.22
N MET A 241 30.17 -17.94 26.21
CA MET A 241 31.00 -17.18 25.27
C MET A 241 32.44 -17.66 25.27
N ALA A 242 33.09 -17.74 26.43
CA ALA A 242 34.47 -18.21 26.55
C ALA A 242 34.70 -19.67 26.11
N ALA A 243 33.62 -20.44 25.88
CA ALA A 243 33.65 -21.80 25.37
C ALA A 243 33.26 -21.93 23.88
N GLN A 244 32.42 -21.04 23.34
CA GLN A 244 32.02 -20.98 21.93
C GLN A 244 32.98 -20.13 21.07
N LEU A 245 33.48 -19.02 21.62
CA LEU A 245 34.58 -18.25 21.04
C LEU A 245 35.84 -19.16 21.01
N PRO A 246 36.40 -19.51 19.83
CA PRO A 246 37.55 -20.41 19.76
C PRO A 246 38.81 -19.80 20.39
N GLN A 247 38.99 -20.06 21.70
CA GLN A 247 40.11 -19.68 22.59
C GLN A 247 40.98 -18.55 22.04
N TYR A 248 40.46 -17.31 22.12
CA TYR A 248 41.17 -16.12 21.68
C TYR A 248 42.31 -15.81 22.66
N GLY A 249 43.53 -15.76 22.12
CA GLY A 249 44.79 -15.68 22.88
C GLY A 249 46.01 -16.17 22.07
N ASP A 250 45.74 -16.90 20.97
CA ASP A 250 46.76 -17.54 20.12
C ASP A 250 47.30 -16.63 18.98
N GLY A 251 46.86 -15.37 18.90
CA GLY A 251 47.14 -14.47 17.76
C GLY A 251 46.13 -14.60 16.60
N ARG A 252 44.88 -14.96 16.90
CA ARG A 252 43.77 -14.96 15.94
C ARG A 252 42.99 -13.67 16.05
N PHE A 253 42.77 -13.02 14.91
CA PHE A 253 42.01 -11.78 14.80
C PHE A 253 40.54 -12.11 14.54
N LEU A 254 39.63 -11.35 15.14
CA LEU A 254 38.24 -11.26 14.73
C LEU A 254 38.18 -10.50 13.39
N ILE A 255 37.34 -10.97 12.47
CA ILE A 255 37.25 -10.44 11.10
C ILE A 255 35.87 -9.82 10.89
N VAL A 256 35.84 -8.60 10.34
CA VAL A 256 34.66 -7.97 9.76
C VAL A 256 34.96 -7.67 8.29
N LYS A 257 34.08 -8.10 7.40
CA LYS A 257 34.10 -7.78 5.97
C LYS A 257 33.09 -6.66 5.70
N TYR A 258 33.44 -5.75 4.81
CA TYR A 258 32.55 -4.72 4.28
C TYR A 258 32.57 -4.80 2.76
N VAL A 259 31.39 -4.88 2.16
CA VAL A 259 31.24 -4.84 0.71
C VAL A 259 30.04 -3.96 0.35
N PRO A 260 30.18 -3.00 -0.60
CA PRO A 260 29.03 -2.33 -1.17
C PRO A 260 28.08 -3.35 -1.79
N MET A 261 26.79 -3.20 -1.54
CA MET A 261 25.76 -4.04 -2.15
C MET A 261 24.64 -3.17 -2.71
N THR A 262 23.91 -3.72 -3.68
CA THR A 262 22.75 -3.06 -4.30
C THR A 262 21.52 -3.93 -4.19
N PHE A 263 20.38 -3.27 -3.99
CA PHE A 263 19.05 -3.85 -4.05
C PHE A 263 18.28 -3.39 -5.31
N GLN A 264 18.97 -2.85 -6.33
CA GLN A 264 18.30 -2.36 -7.56
C GLN A 264 17.47 -3.43 -8.29
N THR A 265 17.85 -4.69 -8.15
CA THR A 265 17.23 -5.91 -8.71
C THR A 265 16.33 -6.65 -7.73
N ASP A 266 16.17 -6.12 -6.52
CA ASP A 266 15.31 -6.61 -5.45
C ASP A 266 14.23 -5.57 -5.15
N LEU A 267 13.24 -5.92 -4.33
CA LEU A 267 12.16 -5.04 -3.87
C LEU A 267 11.36 -4.39 -5.02
N ASP A 268 11.46 -4.99 -6.22
CA ASP A 268 11.02 -4.46 -7.51
C ASP A 268 11.40 -3.00 -7.74
N TRP A 269 12.54 -2.54 -7.20
CA TRP A 269 12.88 -1.12 -7.16
C TRP A 269 12.97 -0.49 -8.56
N TYR A 270 13.44 -1.29 -9.53
CA TYR A 270 13.54 -0.97 -10.95
C TYR A 270 12.20 -1.05 -11.70
N ALA A 271 11.13 -1.58 -11.12
CA ALA A 271 9.85 -1.72 -11.81
C ALA A 271 9.13 -0.37 -11.99
N TYR A 272 8.37 -0.23 -13.09
CA TYR A 272 7.63 0.99 -13.36
C TYR A 272 6.27 1.02 -12.63
N PRO A 273 5.92 2.10 -11.89
CA PRO A 273 4.61 2.27 -11.24
C PRO A 273 3.45 2.27 -12.24
N ARG A 274 2.47 1.38 -12.07
CA ARG A 274 1.34 1.21 -13.01
C ARG A 274 0.08 1.90 -12.49
N LEU A 275 -0.63 2.57 -13.38
CA LEU A 275 -2.02 2.95 -13.19
C LEU A 275 -2.88 1.97 -14.00
N VAL A 276 -3.65 1.12 -13.32
CA VAL A 276 -4.44 0.06 -13.94
C VAL A 276 -5.91 0.44 -13.87
N ARG A 277 -6.62 0.41 -15.01
CA ARG A 277 -8.09 0.50 -15.02
C ARG A 277 -8.66 -0.79 -14.45
N MET A 278 -9.53 -0.67 -13.46
CA MET A 278 -10.24 -1.78 -12.84
C MET A 278 -11.73 -1.72 -13.18
N ILE A 279 -12.34 -2.89 -13.35
CA ILE A 279 -13.78 -3.09 -13.49
C ILE A 279 -14.27 -3.76 -12.20
N PRO A 280 -15.19 -3.14 -11.44
CA PRO A 280 -15.91 -3.80 -10.35
C PRO A 280 -16.68 -5.01 -10.89
N ASP A 281 -16.47 -6.18 -10.30
CA ASP A 281 -16.99 -7.45 -10.81
C ASP A 281 -17.36 -8.36 -9.63
N ALA A 282 -18.66 -8.58 -9.40
CA ALA A 282 -19.16 -9.32 -8.25
C ALA A 282 -18.84 -10.83 -8.30
N ASP A 283 -18.53 -11.37 -9.48
CA ASP A 283 -18.25 -12.79 -9.70
C ASP A 283 -16.73 -13.10 -9.63
N PHE A 284 -15.87 -12.07 -9.56
CA PHE A 284 -14.42 -12.24 -9.50
C PHE A 284 -13.88 -12.33 -8.04
N PRO A 285 -12.93 -13.22 -7.72
CA PRO A 285 -12.25 -13.26 -6.43
C PRO A 285 -11.51 -11.95 -6.13
N GLY A 286 -12.09 -11.11 -5.25
CA GLY A 286 -11.60 -9.75 -4.96
C GLY A 286 -12.51 -8.62 -5.44
N TYR A 287 -13.70 -8.95 -5.97
CA TYR A 287 -14.79 -8.04 -6.37
C TYR A 287 -14.45 -7.07 -7.51
N ARG A 288 -13.37 -7.37 -8.25
CA ARG A 288 -12.83 -6.56 -9.33
C ARG A 288 -11.85 -7.36 -10.17
N ARG A 289 -11.59 -6.89 -11.37
CA ARG A 289 -10.50 -7.34 -12.26
C ARG A 289 -9.94 -6.17 -13.06
N PRO A 290 -8.73 -6.26 -13.62
CA PRO A 290 -8.29 -5.32 -14.65
C PRO A 290 -9.28 -5.29 -15.80
N ALA A 291 -9.45 -4.12 -16.42
CA ALA A 291 -10.15 -4.01 -17.68
C ALA A 291 -9.38 -4.73 -18.80
N ASP A 292 -10.12 -5.46 -19.61
CA ASP A 292 -9.69 -6.08 -20.85
C ASP A 292 -10.34 -5.31 -22.01
N MET A 293 -9.52 -4.74 -22.91
CA MET A 293 -10.02 -3.87 -23.97
C MET A 293 -10.85 -4.58 -25.04
N ASP A 294 -10.73 -5.90 -25.20
CA ASP A 294 -11.50 -6.68 -26.17
C ASP A 294 -12.82 -7.17 -25.55
N VAL A 295 -12.85 -7.42 -24.24
CA VAL A 295 -14.03 -7.92 -23.51
C VAL A 295 -14.91 -6.79 -22.95
N ASP A 296 -14.31 -5.72 -22.43
CA ASP A 296 -15.02 -4.66 -21.70
C ASP A 296 -15.38 -3.44 -22.57
N ILE A 297 -15.38 -3.57 -23.91
CA ILE A 297 -15.61 -2.47 -24.86
C ILE A 297 -16.83 -1.62 -24.48
N GLU A 298 -17.97 -2.25 -24.21
CA GLU A 298 -19.22 -1.55 -23.85
C GLU A 298 -19.08 -0.75 -22.54
N THR A 299 -18.34 -1.27 -21.56
CA THR A 299 -18.10 -0.59 -20.27
C THR A 299 -17.07 0.54 -20.41
N LEU A 300 -16.01 0.33 -21.20
CA LEU A 300 -14.97 1.33 -21.45
C LEU A 300 -15.45 2.48 -22.36
N GLN A 301 -16.51 2.26 -23.14
CA GLN A 301 -17.17 3.29 -23.93
C GLN A 301 -18.19 4.11 -23.13
N LYS A 302 -18.57 3.76 -21.90
CA LYS A 302 -19.50 4.58 -21.10
C LYS A 302 -18.88 5.91 -20.66
N PRO A 303 -19.66 7.01 -20.60
CA PRO A 303 -19.17 8.32 -20.18
C PRO A 303 -18.89 8.35 -18.68
N ILE A 304 -17.76 8.94 -18.30
CA ILE A 304 -17.34 9.04 -16.90
C ILE A 304 -17.85 10.35 -16.28
N SER A 305 -18.48 10.24 -15.12
CA SER A 305 -18.79 11.37 -14.22
C SER A 305 -17.84 11.42 -13.02
N ASN A 306 -17.43 10.25 -12.52
CA ASN A 306 -16.56 10.11 -11.35
C ASN A 306 -15.34 9.25 -11.66
N MET A 307 -14.19 9.63 -11.13
CA MET A 307 -12.97 8.84 -11.14
C MET A 307 -12.56 8.57 -9.70
N ILE A 308 -12.44 7.31 -9.33
CA ILE A 308 -11.96 6.86 -8.03
C ILE A 308 -10.58 6.22 -8.22
N VAL A 309 -9.56 6.84 -7.66
CA VAL A 309 -8.17 6.37 -7.74
C VAL A 309 -7.76 5.81 -6.38
N LEU A 310 -7.37 4.54 -6.33
CA LEU A 310 -6.92 3.86 -5.13
C LEU A 310 -5.38 3.77 -5.14
N VAL A 311 -4.74 4.31 -4.12
CA VAL A 311 -3.27 4.39 -4.01
C VAL A 311 -2.79 3.42 -2.93
N HIS A 312 -2.11 2.37 -3.37
CA HIS A 312 -1.63 1.27 -2.52
C HIS A 312 -0.66 1.73 -1.43
N GLY A 313 -0.59 0.97 -0.33
CA GLY A 313 0.34 1.22 0.78
C GLY A 313 1.71 0.58 0.61
N HIS A 314 2.54 0.74 1.66
CA HIS A 314 3.77 -0.03 1.85
C HIS A 314 3.41 -1.49 2.10
N ASN A 315 4.20 -2.42 1.56
CA ASN A 315 3.90 -3.84 1.60
C ASN A 315 4.93 -4.57 2.45
N GLU A 316 4.49 -5.16 3.56
CA GLU A 316 5.39 -5.83 4.48
C GLU A 316 5.94 -7.17 3.94
N GLN A 317 5.40 -7.72 2.85
CA GLN A 317 6.00 -8.89 2.19
C GLN A 317 7.20 -8.53 1.30
N GLU A 318 7.35 -7.24 0.96
CA GLU A 318 8.56 -6.70 0.32
C GLU A 318 9.62 -6.24 1.38
N LYS A 319 9.26 -6.13 2.66
CA LYS A 319 10.05 -5.48 3.75
C LYS A 319 11.34 -6.18 4.13
N ASP A 320 11.32 -7.50 4.10
CA ASP A 320 12.38 -8.33 4.64
C ASP A 320 13.52 -8.44 3.63
N GLY A 321 14.54 -7.59 3.80
CA GLY A 321 15.88 -7.80 3.24
C GLY A 321 16.62 -9.01 3.83
N SER A 322 15.90 -10.13 4.06
CA SER A 322 16.36 -11.52 4.04
C SER A 322 15.24 -12.56 3.98
N THR A 323 14.03 -12.19 3.54
CA THR A 323 13.00 -13.17 3.10
C THR A 323 12.95 -13.11 1.58
N PRO A 324 13.10 -14.24 0.87
CA PRO A 324 12.94 -14.26 -0.59
C PRO A 324 11.58 -13.68 -0.99
N ALA A 325 11.57 -12.84 -2.02
CA ALA A 325 10.33 -12.38 -2.64
C ALA A 325 9.44 -13.58 -2.99
N THR A 326 8.15 -13.47 -2.67
CA THR A 326 7.16 -14.53 -2.94
C THR A 326 6.68 -14.53 -4.40
N THR A 327 6.99 -13.47 -5.14
CA THR A 327 6.60 -13.25 -6.54
C THR A 327 7.68 -12.42 -7.25
N ASP A 328 7.75 -12.48 -8.58
CA ASP A 328 8.72 -11.73 -9.38
C ASP A 328 8.28 -10.29 -9.73
N GLU A 329 7.07 -9.84 -9.31
CA GLU A 329 6.54 -8.53 -9.71
C GLU A 329 5.64 -7.89 -8.62
N PRO A 330 5.70 -6.56 -8.40
CA PRO A 330 5.21 -5.95 -7.16
C PRO A 330 3.67 -5.92 -7.06
N TRP A 331 2.96 -6.17 -8.16
CA TRP A 331 1.49 -6.27 -8.20
C TRP A 331 0.96 -7.65 -7.79
N ASN A 332 1.81 -8.68 -7.75
CA ASN A 332 1.38 -10.05 -7.46
C ASN A 332 1.37 -10.39 -5.96
N TYR A 333 1.92 -9.52 -5.10
CA TYR A 333 1.88 -9.69 -3.65
C TYR A 333 0.44 -9.67 -3.10
N ALA A 334 0.16 -10.55 -2.13
CA ALA A 334 -1.17 -10.72 -1.53
C ALA A 334 -1.76 -9.39 -1.04
N TYR A 335 -0.96 -8.55 -0.37
CA TYR A 335 -1.39 -7.22 0.08
C TYR A 335 -1.98 -6.37 -1.06
N LYS A 336 -1.33 -6.32 -2.24
CA LYS A 336 -1.83 -5.51 -3.38
C LYS A 336 -3.10 -6.10 -3.99
N GLN A 337 -3.27 -7.41 -3.92
CA GLN A 337 -4.49 -8.06 -4.39
C GLN A 337 -5.65 -7.83 -3.40
N GLU A 338 -5.39 -7.92 -2.10
CA GLU A 338 -6.41 -7.95 -1.05
C GLU A 338 -6.84 -6.58 -0.52
N ALA A 339 -5.96 -5.57 -0.51
CA ALA A 339 -6.17 -4.29 0.19
C ALA A 339 -7.42 -3.48 -0.23
N TRP A 340 -8.05 -3.81 -1.35
CA TRP A 340 -9.26 -3.14 -1.82
C TRP A 340 -10.47 -4.09 -1.96
N ASN A 341 -10.36 -5.37 -1.56
CA ASN A 341 -11.44 -6.36 -1.71
C ASN A 341 -12.77 -5.89 -1.06
N GLU A 342 -12.73 -5.53 0.22
CA GLU A 342 -13.92 -5.04 0.92
C GLU A 342 -14.39 -3.65 0.44
N TYR A 343 -13.50 -2.86 -0.17
CA TYR A 343 -13.85 -1.57 -0.77
C TYR A 343 -14.74 -1.76 -2.00
N TYR A 344 -14.31 -2.57 -2.97
CA TYR A 344 -15.07 -2.84 -4.20
C TYR A 344 -16.37 -3.58 -3.90
N LYS A 345 -16.33 -4.59 -3.02
CA LYS A 345 -17.53 -5.27 -2.50
C LYS A 345 -18.54 -4.30 -1.90
N THR A 346 -18.09 -3.41 -1.01
CA THR A 346 -18.97 -2.43 -0.36
C THR A 346 -19.50 -1.40 -1.37
N PHE A 347 -18.71 -1.02 -2.38
CA PHE A 347 -19.19 -0.18 -3.48
C PHE A 347 -20.31 -0.87 -4.27
N LEU A 348 -20.09 -2.10 -4.75
CA LEU A 348 -21.09 -2.89 -5.48
C LEU A 348 -22.38 -3.09 -4.68
N GLU A 349 -22.28 -3.28 -3.36
CA GLU A 349 -23.44 -3.46 -2.48
C GLU A 349 -24.21 -2.17 -2.15
N THR A 350 -23.58 -0.98 -2.23
CA THR A 350 -24.16 0.26 -1.67
C THR A 350 -24.20 1.47 -2.62
N GLN A 351 -23.49 1.41 -3.75
CA GLN A 351 -23.37 2.45 -4.78
C GLN A 351 -23.63 1.86 -6.18
N ALA A 352 -24.46 0.81 -6.28
CA ALA A 352 -24.70 0.04 -7.50
C ALA A 352 -25.17 0.91 -8.69
N ASP A 353 -25.91 1.99 -8.42
CA ASP A 353 -26.39 2.98 -9.39
C ASP A 353 -25.27 3.88 -9.96
N GLN A 354 -24.11 3.90 -9.32
CA GLN A 354 -22.94 4.71 -9.72
C GLN A 354 -21.92 3.92 -10.55
N VAL A 355 -22.05 2.58 -10.64
CA VAL A 355 -21.06 1.70 -11.31
C VAL A 355 -20.83 2.10 -12.76
N ASP A 356 -21.90 2.40 -13.50
CA ASP A 356 -21.83 2.67 -14.95
C ASP A 356 -21.14 3.98 -15.35
N CYS A 357 -21.01 4.94 -14.41
CA CYS A 357 -20.35 6.23 -14.67
C CYS A 357 -19.14 6.50 -13.75
N THR A 358 -18.72 5.51 -12.97
CA THR A 358 -17.58 5.62 -12.04
C THR A 358 -16.39 4.79 -12.53
N ALA A 359 -15.29 5.48 -12.80
CA ALA A 359 -14.05 4.91 -13.29
C ALA A 359 -13.10 4.59 -12.14
N PHE A 360 -12.77 3.31 -11.96
CA PHE A 360 -11.86 2.86 -10.92
C PHE A 360 -10.45 2.65 -11.47
N TYR A 361 -9.46 3.24 -10.80
CA TYR A 361 -8.05 3.07 -11.13
C TYR A 361 -7.23 2.69 -9.90
N GLU A 362 -6.36 1.70 -10.02
CA GLU A 362 -5.38 1.39 -8.98
C GLU A 362 -3.99 1.89 -9.38
N PHE A 363 -3.35 2.66 -8.50
CA PHE A 363 -1.95 3.03 -8.64
C PHE A 363 -1.10 2.07 -7.81
N ILE A 364 -0.43 1.15 -8.50
CA ILE A 364 0.36 0.05 -7.93
C ILE A 364 1.84 0.35 -8.20
N TYR A 365 2.68 0.25 -7.16
CA TYR A 365 4.06 0.70 -7.24
C TYR A 365 5.01 -0.04 -6.25
N PRO A 366 6.33 -0.07 -6.52
CA PRO A 366 7.34 -0.65 -5.61
C PRO A 366 7.55 0.21 -4.37
N THR A 367 7.46 -0.37 -3.17
CA THR A 367 7.21 0.44 -1.97
C THR A 367 8.45 1.02 -1.27
N PHE A 368 9.63 0.85 -1.87
CA PHE A 368 10.94 1.30 -1.35
C PHE A 368 11.51 2.50 -2.11
N ARG A 369 10.81 2.95 -3.15
CA ARG A 369 11.10 4.21 -3.84
C ARG A 369 10.68 5.39 -2.96
N SER A 370 11.32 6.54 -3.16
CA SER A 370 10.94 7.76 -2.45
C SER A 370 9.49 8.13 -2.75
N ALA A 371 8.73 8.49 -1.72
CA ALA A 371 7.36 8.96 -1.88
C ALA A 371 7.33 10.41 -2.41
N TYR A 372 8.21 11.27 -1.89
CA TYR A 372 8.22 12.71 -2.19
C TYR A 372 9.59 13.39 -2.13
N SER A 373 10.61 12.81 -1.49
CA SER A 373 11.95 13.41 -1.43
C SER A 373 12.66 13.31 -2.79
N PRO A 374 12.96 14.42 -3.48
CA PRO A 374 13.80 14.35 -4.67
C PRO A 374 15.21 13.92 -4.26
N ILE A 375 15.74 12.93 -4.97
CA ILE A 375 17.13 12.47 -4.80
C ILE A 375 17.93 12.94 -6.02
N GLU A 376 19.01 13.68 -5.77
CA GLU A 376 19.83 14.25 -6.84
C GLU A 376 20.48 13.14 -7.70
N GLY A 377 20.31 13.24 -9.02
CA GLY A 377 20.84 12.28 -9.99
C GLY A 377 20.19 10.88 -9.98
N ASN A 378 19.12 10.66 -9.21
CA ASN A 378 18.46 9.36 -9.09
C ASN A 378 17.94 8.88 -10.45
N PRO A 379 18.19 7.62 -10.86
CA PRO A 379 17.70 7.11 -12.14
C PRO A 379 16.18 6.91 -12.19
N VAL A 380 15.48 7.07 -11.05
CA VAL A 380 14.01 6.90 -10.95
C VAL A 380 13.35 8.12 -10.33
N GLU A 381 12.18 8.52 -10.86
CA GLU A 381 11.37 9.63 -10.31
C GLU A 381 10.74 9.24 -8.95
N PRO A 382 10.50 10.18 -8.02
CA PRO A 382 9.68 9.95 -6.83
C PRO A 382 8.27 9.46 -7.18
N LEU A 383 7.66 8.66 -6.29
CA LEU A 383 6.36 8.04 -6.52
C LEU A 383 5.21 9.05 -6.67
N GLY A 384 5.29 10.21 -6.00
CA GLY A 384 4.33 11.31 -6.21
C GLY A 384 4.39 11.87 -7.64
N ASP A 385 5.59 12.02 -8.19
CA ASP A 385 5.78 12.56 -9.54
C ASP A 385 5.29 11.55 -10.59
N THR A 386 5.58 10.25 -10.41
CA THR A 386 5.04 9.19 -11.29
C THR A 386 3.53 9.03 -11.17
N PHE A 387 2.96 9.20 -9.97
CA PHE A 387 1.49 9.20 -9.77
C PHE A 387 0.80 10.32 -10.55
N ALA A 388 1.32 11.55 -10.45
CA ALA A 388 0.79 12.69 -11.20
C ALA A 388 0.96 12.53 -12.72
N LYS A 389 2.09 11.98 -13.16
CA LYS A 389 2.37 11.65 -14.57
C LYS A 389 1.43 10.57 -15.11
N ALA A 390 1.14 9.54 -14.31
CA ALA A 390 0.19 8.50 -14.66
C ALA A 390 -1.25 9.05 -14.79
N LEU A 391 -1.69 9.93 -13.89
CA LEU A 391 -2.99 10.60 -14.01
C LEU A 391 -3.06 11.67 -15.12
N ARG A 392 -1.92 12.08 -15.70
CA ARG A 392 -1.89 12.90 -16.93
C ARG A 392 -2.11 12.06 -18.19
N VAL A 393 -1.66 10.81 -18.21
CA VAL A 393 -1.66 9.94 -19.40
C VAL A 393 -2.80 8.90 -19.38
N GLY A 394 -3.23 8.43 -18.22
CA GLY A 394 -4.22 7.37 -18.09
C GLY A 394 -3.64 5.96 -18.15
N ALA A 395 -4.51 4.97 -17.98
CA ALA A 395 -4.13 3.57 -17.99
C ALA A 395 -4.01 3.04 -19.43
N LYS A 396 -3.03 2.19 -19.70
CA LYS A 396 -2.93 1.56 -21.03
C LYS A 396 -4.12 0.63 -21.31
N ASN A 397 -4.64 -0.07 -20.31
CA ASN A 397 -5.72 -1.04 -20.45
C ASN A 397 -7.15 -0.44 -20.54
N ASP A 398 -7.27 0.89 -20.71
CA ASP A 398 -8.50 1.55 -21.20
C ASP A 398 -8.27 2.38 -22.49
N GLY A 399 -7.12 2.17 -23.13
CA GLY A 399 -6.68 2.94 -24.29
C GLY A 399 -6.37 4.41 -23.96
N TYR A 400 -5.94 4.72 -22.73
CA TYR A 400 -5.65 6.07 -22.24
C TYR A 400 -6.88 6.99 -22.16
N GLN A 401 -7.98 6.50 -21.60
CA GLN A 401 -9.25 7.23 -21.45
C GLN A 401 -9.08 8.57 -20.71
N ILE A 402 -8.22 8.63 -19.70
CA ILE A 402 -7.93 9.89 -18.98
C ILE A 402 -7.31 10.94 -19.92
N LYS A 403 -6.37 10.55 -20.79
CA LYS A 403 -5.80 11.46 -21.80
C LYS A 403 -6.87 11.94 -22.79
N ARG A 404 -7.74 11.06 -23.30
CA ARG A 404 -8.85 11.45 -24.20
C ARG A 404 -9.79 12.47 -23.56
N MET A 405 -10.21 12.22 -22.31
CA MET A 405 -11.03 13.18 -21.54
C MET A 405 -10.34 14.54 -21.36
N ARG A 406 -9.04 14.53 -21.04
CA ARG A 406 -8.23 15.75 -20.87
C ARG A 406 -8.07 16.55 -22.16
N GLU A 407 -7.79 15.89 -23.27
CA GLU A 407 -7.63 16.52 -24.59
C GLU A 407 -8.96 17.09 -25.12
N ALA A 408 -10.08 16.44 -24.78
CA ALA A 408 -11.44 16.93 -25.02
C ALA A 408 -11.95 17.92 -23.95
N ASN A 409 -11.15 18.27 -22.94
CA ASN A 409 -11.51 19.13 -21.81
C ASN A 409 -12.84 18.72 -21.11
N MET A 410 -13.05 17.42 -20.91
CA MET A 410 -14.23 16.84 -20.28
C MET A 410 -14.18 16.98 -18.75
N PRO A 411 -15.13 17.67 -18.10
CA PRO A 411 -15.16 17.73 -16.64
C PRO A 411 -15.45 16.36 -16.01
N VAL A 412 -14.73 16.03 -14.93
CA VAL A 412 -14.86 14.78 -14.16
C VAL A 412 -14.57 15.03 -12.67
N ASN A 413 -15.27 14.35 -11.77
CA ASN A 413 -14.96 14.39 -10.34
C ASN A 413 -13.84 13.37 -10.01
N VAL A 414 -12.64 13.81 -9.64
CA VAL A 414 -11.53 12.93 -9.22
C VAL A 414 -11.51 12.80 -7.69
N PHE A 415 -11.79 11.61 -7.20
CA PHE A 415 -11.67 11.19 -5.81
C PHE A 415 -10.48 10.25 -5.66
N ILE A 416 -9.76 10.36 -4.55
CA ILE A 416 -8.58 9.54 -4.27
C ILE A 416 -8.77 8.89 -2.91
N THR A 417 -8.58 7.57 -2.82
CA THR A 417 -8.42 6.85 -1.54
C THR A 417 -7.01 6.27 -1.46
N ALA A 418 -6.41 6.25 -0.28
CA ALA A 418 -5.02 5.84 -0.13
C ALA A 418 -4.74 5.18 1.23
N HIS A 419 -4.02 4.06 1.22
CA HIS A 419 -3.70 3.30 2.43
C HIS A 419 -2.24 3.52 2.86
N SER A 420 -1.98 3.63 4.16
CA SER A 420 -0.62 3.67 4.74
C SER A 420 0.28 4.67 3.99
N MET A 421 1.50 4.30 3.56
CA MET A 421 2.40 5.16 2.78
C MET A 421 1.77 5.74 1.50
N GLY A 422 0.76 5.09 0.92
CA GLY A 422 0.04 5.57 -0.26
C GLY A 422 -0.56 6.96 -0.08
N GLY A 423 -0.95 7.34 1.14
CA GLY A 423 -1.45 8.69 1.41
C GLY A 423 -0.38 9.78 1.33
N LEU A 424 0.91 9.45 1.53
CA LEU A 424 2.02 10.36 1.26
C LEU A 424 2.27 10.49 -0.25
N VAL A 425 2.24 9.37 -0.98
CA VAL A 425 2.37 9.34 -2.45
C VAL A 425 1.24 10.13 -3.13
N ALA A 426 0.00 9.94 -2.68
CA ALA A 426 -1.16 10.67 -3.17
C ALA A 426 -1.02 12.18 -2.92
N ARG A 427 -0.71 12.61 -1.68
CA ARG A 427 -0.46 14.03 -1.36
C ARG A 427 0.69 14.59 -2.19
N ALA A 428 1.74 13.81 -2.44
CA ALA A 428 2.88 14.24 -3.26
C ALA A 428 2.49 14.48 -4.72
N GLY A 429 1.77 13.57 -5.37
CA GLY A 429 1.33 13.77 -6.74
C GLY A 429 0.24 14.82 -6.92
N ILE A 430 -0.67 14.98 -5.95
CA ILE A 430 -1.68 16.05 -5.94
C ILE A 430 -1.02 17.44 -6.04
N ARG A 431 0.17 17.63 -5.48
CA ARG A 431 0.95 18.89 -5.58
C ARG A 431 1.52 19.16 -6.97
N GLN A 432 1.63 18.11 -7.80
CA GLN A 432 2.14 18.16 -9.18
C GLN A 432 1.01 18.15 -10.22
N PHE A 433 -0.25 18.15 -9.78
CA PHE A 433 -1.41 18.23 -10.67
C PHE A 433 -1.36 19.52 -11.49
N ASP A 434 -1.69 19.40 -12.77
CA ASP A 434 -1.94 20.53 -13.67
C ASP A 434 -3.37 21.07 -13.50
N GLU A 435 -3.66 22.22 -14.10
CA GLU A 435 -4.93 22.96 -13.97
C GLU A 435 -6.17 22.08 -14.09
N TYR A 436 -6.25 21.24 -15.13
CA TYR A 436 -7.34 20.27 -15.32
C TYR A 436 -7.51 19.33 -14.12
N MET A 437 -6.43 18.78 -13.57
CA MET A 437 -6.51 17.85 -12.43
C MET A 437 -6.77 18.58 -11.11
N GLN A 438 -6.31 19.83 -10.97
CA GLN A 438 -6.62 20.66 -9.80
C GLN A 438 -8.12 21.00 -9.75
N ASP A 439 -8.72 21.36 -10.87
CA ASP A 439 -10.16 21.64 -10.99
C ASP A 439 -11.00 20.36 -10.81
N SER A 440 -10.53 19.24 -11.39
CA SER A 440 -11.20 17.94 -11.31
C SER A 440 -11.09 17.29 -9.93
N PHE A 441 -10.01 17.53 -9.16
CA PHE A 441 -9.75 16.92 -7.86
C PHE A 441 -10.75 17.37 -6.79
N GLN A 442 -11.56 16.43 -6.30
CA GLN A 442 -12.59 16.68 -5.30
C GLN A 442 -12.14 16.39 -3.88
N GLN A 443 -11.55 15.22 -3.62
CA GLN A 443 -11.12 14.85 -2.27
C GLN A 443 -10.07 13.73 -2.26
N LEU A 444 -9.18 13.76 -1.27
CA LEU A 444 -8.35 12.64 -0.84
C LEU A 444 -8.84 12.15 0.53
N VAL A 445 -9.13 10.86 0.62
CA VAL A 445 -9.34 10.13 1.86
C VAL A 445 -8.14 9.23 2.13
N THR A 446 -7.56 9.27 3.34
CA THR A 446 -6.42 8.39 3.71
C THR A 446 -6.77 7.46 4.86
N TRP A 447 -6.22 6.24 4.83
CA TRP A 447 -6.45 5.19 5.82
C TRP A 447 -5.13 4.88 6.54
N GLY A 448 -5.03 5.19 7.84
CA GLY A 448 -3.85 4.87 8.65
C GLY A 448 -2.53 5.55 8.24
N THR A 449 -2.56 6.52 7.31
CA THR A 449 -1.33 7.07 6.70
C THR A 449 -0.42 7.76 7.72
N PRO A 450 0.88 7.43 7.76
CA PRO A 450 1.86 8.09 8.63
C PRO A 450 2.22 9.50 8.11
N HIS A 451 1.31 10.47 8.19
CA HIS A 451 1.52 11.82 7.66
C HIS A 451 2.66 12.60 8.31
N HIS A 452 3.06 12.24 9.54
CA HIS A 452 4.23 12.76 10.25
C HIS A 452 5.34 11.70 10.41
N GLY A 453 5.25 10.59 9.66
CA GLY A 453 6.13 9.43 9.74
C GLY A 453 5.73 8.48 10.86
N SER A 454 6.56 7.46 11.10
CA SER A 454 6.42 6.54 12.25
C SER A 454 7.64 6.65 13.20
N PRO A 455 7.41 6.77 14.52
CA PRO A 455 8.47 6.68 15.51
C PRO A 455 9.20 5.33 15.49
N LEU A 456 8.55 4.23 15.07
CA LEU A 456 9.19 2.91 14.95
C LEU A 456 10.26 2.89 13.85
N VAL A 457 9.99 3.51 12.71
CA VAL A 457 10.98 3.67 11.63
C VAL A 457 12.19 4.46 12.16
N THR A 458 11.95 5.56 12.87
CA THR A 458 13.01 6.37 13.52
C THR A 458 13.84 5.54 14.50
N LEU A 459 13.17 4.74 15.33
CA LEU A 459 13.79 3.85 16.31
C LEU A 459 14.75 2.84 15.64
N GLY A 460 14.39 2.31 14.45
CA GLY A 460 15.28 1.45 13.66
C GLY A 460 16.61 2.11 13.26
N TYR A 461 16.64 3.42 12.99
CA TYR A 461 17.90 4.15 12.72
C TYR A 461 18.72 4.43 13.98
N ILE A 462 18.10 4.48 15.16
CA ILE A 462 18.80 4.60 16.45
C ILE A 462 19.55 3.31 16.74
N PHE A 463 18.92 2.15 16.56
CA PHE A 463 19.56 0.88 16.90
C PHE A 463 20.77 0.57 16.01
N ARG A 464 20.73 0.93 14.72
CA ARG A 464 21.91 0.91 13.82
C ARG A 464 23.05 1.87 14.23
N GLY A 465 22.85 2.72 15.25
CA GLY A 465 23.82 3.72 15.72
C GLY A 465 24.52 3.40 17.05
N ALA A 466 24.38 2.17 17.56
CA ALA A 466 24.94 1.69 18.85
C ALA A 466 24.59 2.55 20.08
N TYR A 467 23.40 3.13 20.12
CA TYR A 467 22.89 3.79 21.32
C TYR A 467 22.56 2.79 22.41
N MET A 468 23.14 2.96 23.61
CA MET A 468 22.72 2.16 24.76
C MET A 468 21.42 2.69 25.36
N VAL A 469 20.53 1.75 25.66
CA VAL A 469 19.33 1.96 26.47
C VAL A 469 19.73 2.41 27.89
N ASN A 470 18.99 3.36 28.46
CA ASN A 470 19.12 3.83 29.83
C ASN A 470 18.14 3.08 30.77
N PRO A 471 18.57 2.02 31.50
CA PRO A 471 17.62 1.16 32.23
C PRO A 471 16.98 1.86 33.45
N GLY A 472 17.64 2.91 33.96
CA GLY A 472 17.12 3.73 35.05
C GLY A 472 15.95 4.61 34.61
N GLN A 473 16.06 5.21 33.43
CA GLN A 473 15.01 6.06 32.87
C GLN A 473 13.83 5.25 32.35
N LEU A 474 14.06 4.10 31.70
CA LEU A 474 12.97 3.21 31.30
C LEU A 474 12.09 2.76 32.48
N ARG A 475 12.73 2.53 33.63
CA ARG A 475 12.03 2.23 34.90
C ARG A 475 11.26 3.45 35.44
N ALA A 476 11.84 4.64 35.39
CA ALA A 476 11.19 5.89 35.81
C ALA A 476 10.02 6.29 34.88
N ALA A 477 10.10 5.91 33.60
CA ALA A 477 9.09 6.13 32.58
C ALA A 477 7.95 5.10 32.58
N HIS A 478 7.99 4.10 33.49
CA HIS A 478 6.98 3.05 33.62
C HIS A 478 6.71 2.25 32.34
N TRP A 479 7.74 2.01 31.51
CA TRP A 479 7.62 1.22 30.27
C TRP A 479 7.11 -0.20 30.49
N PHE A 480 7.36 -0.77 31.66
CA PHE A 480 6.86 -2.07 32.05
C PHE A 480 5.93 -1.94 33.27
N PRO A 481 4.83 -2.74 33.32
CA PRO A 481 4.02 -2.90 34.51
C PRO A 481 4.90 -3.12 35.76
N SER A 482 4.58 -2.46 36.88
CA SER A 482 5.32 -2.62 38.13
C SER A 482 5.25 -4.03 38.75
N SER A 483 4.51 -4.95 38.12
CA SER A 483 4.45 -6.37 38.42
C SER A 483 5.53 -7.20 37.72
N LEU A 484 6.19 -6.68 36.68
CA LEU A 484 7.32 -7.34 36.03
C LEU A 484 8.58 -7.22 36.93
N PRO A 485 9.23 -8.34 37.30
CA PRO A 485 10.49 -8.33 38.02
C PRO A 485 11.59 -7.53 37.32
N GLU A 486 12.47 -6.93 38.12
CA GLU A 486 13.64 -6.19 37.64
C GLU A 486 14.59 -7.03 36.76
N GLY A 487 14.69 -8.34 37.03
CA GLY A 487 15.42 -9.27 36.17
C GLY A 487 14.76 -9.43 34.80
N ASP A 488 13.45 -9.61 34.76
CA ASP A 488 12.69 -9.81 33.52
C ASP A 488 12.70 -8.55 32.65
N VAL A 489 12.59 -7.36 33.26
CA VAL A 489 12.77 -6.07 32.56
C VAL A 489 14.17 -5.97 31.95
N ASN A 490 15.22 -6.34 32.67
CA ASN A 490 16.58 -6.34 32.13
C ASN A 490 16.79 -7.42 31.04
N THR A 491 16.08 -8.55 31.08
CA THR A 491 16.09 -9.58 30.04
C THR A 491 15.34 -9.12 28.78
N ILE A 492 14.20 -8.45 28.93
CA ILE A 492 13.41 -7.88 27.83
C ILE A 492 14.18 -6.75 27.12
N LEU A 493 14.94 -5.96 27.88
CA LEU A 493 15.71 -4.81 27.39
C LEU A 493 17.15 -5.13 26.93
N GLY A 494 17.70 -6.28 27.32
CA GLY A 494 19.11 -6.60 27.13
C GLY A 494 19.37 -8.07 26.81
N SER A 495 18.39 -8.75 26.21
CA SER A 495 18.51 -10.04 25.51
C SER A 495 17.16 -10.44 24.88
N GLY A 496 16.72 -9.77 23.81
CA GLY A 496 15.70 -10.37 22.92
C GLY A 496 14.22 -9.95 23.05
N MET A 497 13.88 -8.69 23.36
CA MET A 497 12.59 -8.14 22.88
C MET A 497 12.80 -6.97 21.93
N LEU A 498 13.53 -5.92 22.34
CA LEU A 498 13.91 -4.88 21.38
C LEU A 498 14.89 -5.41 20.34
N GLU A 499 15.83 -6.28 20.74
CA GLU A 499 16.68 -7.02 19.80
C GLU A 499 15.87 -7.96 18.92
N TRP A 500 14.93 -8.75 19.45
CA TRP A 500 14.04 -9.57 18.62
C TRP A 500 13.25 -8.78 17.57
N ILE A 501 12.83 -7.55 17.88
CA ILE A 501 12.16 -6.63 16.93
C ILE A 501 13.11 -6.11 15.83
N LEU A 502 14.43 -6.19 16.04
CA LEU A 502 15.48 -5.80 15.10
C LEU A 502 16.10 -7.01 14.37
N ASP A 503 16.12 -8.17 15.04
CA ASP A 503 16.62 -9.48 14.59
C ASP A 503 15.59 -10.23 13.73
N LEU A 504 14.34 -9.75 13.67
CA LEU A 504 13.42 -10.02 12.55
C LEU A 504 13.87 -9.32 11.26
N LYS A 505 15.17 -9.43 10.94
CA LYS A 505 15.82 -9.09 9.67
C LYS A 505 15.96 -7.58 9.45
N VAL A 506 17.16 -7.06 9.68
CA VAL A 506 17.53 -5.65 9.52
C VAL A 506 17.06 -5.12 8.17
N GLN A 507 15.97 -4.34 8.20
CA GLN A 507 15.34 -3.75 7.01
C GLN A 507 16.37 -2.97 6.20
N LEU A 508 16.29 -3.04 4.86
CA LEU A 508 17.13 -2.23 4.00
C LEU A 508 16.84 -0.73 4.23
N ASP A 509 17.90 0.07 4.32
CA ASP A 509 17.76 1.52 4.32
C ASP A 509 17.50 1.97 2.88
N THR A 510 16.26 2.38 2.61
CA THR A 510 15.76 2.68 1.27
C THR A 510 15.16 4.08 1.23
N PRO A 511 15.08 4.73 0.05
CA PRO A 511 14.39 6.01 -0.12
C PRO A 511 12.98 6.07 0.50
N GLY A 512 12.16 5.02 0.33
CA GLY A 512 10.82 4.95 0.90
C GLY A 512 10.82 4.87 2.43
N THR A 513 11.68 4.02 3.01
CA THR A 513 11.78 3.90 4.49
C THR A 513 12.39 5.15 5.13
N ARG A 514 13.31 5.84 4.44
CA ARG A 514 13.82 7.17 4.86
C ARG A 514 12.73 8.24 4.89
N ASP A 515 11.82 8.24 3.91
CA ASP A 515 10.69 9.18 3.81
C ASP A 515 9.64 8.98 4.93
N LEU A 516 9.61 7.79 5.56
CA LEU A 516 8.72 7.43 6.67
C LEU A 516 9.28 7.73 8.08
N ARG A 517 10.53 8.21 8.20
CA ARG A 517 11.08 8.67 9.49
C ARG A 517 10.27 9.83 10.08
N TRP A 518 10.26 9.95 11.40
CA TRP A 518 9.44 10.92 12.15
C TRP A 518 9.87 12.36 11.84
N ASP A 519 8.91 13.25 11.58
CA ASP A 519 9.19 14.67 11.25
C ASP A 519 9.38 15.57 12.49
N ASN A 520 9.28 14.98 13.69
CA ASN A 520 9.39 15.65 14.98
C ASN A 520 8.28 16.70 15.27
N VAL A 521 7.07 16.52 14.71
CA VAL A 521 5.85 17.30 15.08
C VAL A 521 5.54 17.23 16.58
N ARG A 522 5.89 16.11 17.22
CA ARG A 522 5.92 15.94 18.68
C ARG A 522 7.29 15.38 19.09
N PRO A 523 7.91 15.92 20.15
CA PRO A 523 9.15 15.37 20.68
C PRO A 523 9.00 13.90 21.06
N LEU A 524 9.95 13.10 20.58
CA LEU A 524 10.18 11.75 21.11
C LEU A 524 10.99 11.82 22.40
N ARG A 525 10.98 10.75 23.19
CA ARG A 525 11.72 10.60 24.47
C ARG A 525 13.11 10.03 24.29
N LEU A 526 13.70 10.14 23.09
CA LEU A 526 14.93 9.40 22.77
C LEU A 526 16.09 9.79 23.71
N ASP A 527 16.14 11.05 24.14
CA ASP A 527 17.03 11.62 25.16
C ASP A 527 16.87 11.02 26.57
N GLU A 528 15.69 10.49 26.88
CA GLU A 528 15.41 9.80 28.14
C GLU A 528 15.62 8.29 28.01
N ILE A 529 15.29 7.71 26.86
CA ILE A 529 15.36 6.27 26.58
C ILE A 529 16.80 5.81 26.39
N PHE A 530 17.60 6.60 25.69
CA PHE A 530 18.97 6.27 25.30
C PHE A 530 19.97 7.21 25.98
N MET A 531 21.21 6.73 26.18
CA MET A 531 22.26 7.53 26.79
C MET A 531 23.00 8.37 25.75
N ASP A 532 23.08 9.70 25.98
CA ASP A 532 23.94 10.60 25.20
C ASP A 532 25.43 10.23 25.28
N ASP A 533 25.85 9.61 26.38
CA ASP A 533 27.23 9.21 26.65
C ASP A 533 27.78 8.16 25.66
N THR A 534 26.92 7.40 24.98
CA THR A 534 27.31 6.28 24.10
C THR A 534 27.58 6.70 22.66
N ARG A 535 28.35 7.77 22.45
CA ARG A 535 28.66 8.27 21.09
C ARG A 535 30.14 8.46 20.85
N ALA A 536 30.83 7.43 20.35
CA ALA A 536 32.15 7.68 19.75
C ALA A 536 32.06 8.68 18.58
N LEU A 537 30.92 8.74 17.87
CA LEU A 537 30.67 9.73 16.81
C LEU A 537 30.69 11.19 17.28
N ILE A 538 30.03 11.54 18.39
CA ILE A 538 30.14 12.89 18.98
C ILE A 538 31.51 13.10 19.65
N LEU A 539 32.17 12.04 20.13
CA LEU A 539 33.52 12.16 20.68
C LEU A 539 34.59 12.40 19.58
N MET A 540 34.38 11.90 18.36
CA MET A 540 35.26 12.13 17.21
C MET A 540 34.94 13.41 16.44
N ASP A 541 33.66 13.78 16.30
CA ASP A 541 33.22 15.08 15.83
C ASP A 541 32.16 15.70 16.77
N PRO A 542 32.59 16.46 17.79
CA PRO A 542 31.69 17.14 18.72
C PRO A 542 30.81 18.22 18.08
N GLY A 543 31.03 18.57 16.81
CA GLY A 543 30.17 19.45 16.03
C GLY A 543 29.05 18.73 15.29
N ASN A 544 29.07 17.39 15.21
CA ASN A 544 28.12 16.62 14.40
C ASN A 544 26.76 16.43 15.10
N THR A 545 25.85 17.37 14.86
CA THR A 545 24.47 17.32 15.35
C THR A 545 23.58 16.34 14.60
N SER A 546 24.02 15.75 13.48
CA SER A 546 23.17 14.91 12.60
C SER A 546 22.55 13.72 13.35
N TYR A 547 23.25 13.19 14.35
CA TYR A 547 22.80 12.07 15.15
C TYR A 547 22.04 12.48 16.43
N ASN A 548 21.82 13.78 16.71
CA ASN A 548 21.19 14.25 17.96
C ASN A 548 19.84 13.53 18.23
N LEU A 549 19.67 12.96 19.44
CA LEU A 549 18.44 12.27 19.86
C LEU A 549 17.23 13.23 19.91
N VAL A 550 17.45 14.55 19.96
CA VAL A 550 16.38 15.56 20.02
C VAL A 550 15.99 16.10 18.64
N ASP A 551 16.95 16.38 17.75
CA ASP A 551 16.72 17.07 16.47
C ASP A 551 17.65 16.65 15.32
N GLY A 552 18.34 15.52 15.45
CA GLY A 552 19.32 15.05 14.46
C GLY A 552 18.67 14.62 13.15
N SER A 553 19.11 15.22 12.03
CA SER A 553 18.64 14.94 10.67
C SER A 553 18.88 13.51 10.16
N TRP A 554 19.71 12.73 10.87
CA TRP A 554 19.85 11.28 10.64
C TRP A 554 18.67 10.48 11.21
N LEU A 555 18.11 10.92 12.34
CA LEU A 555 17.00 10.26 13.01
C LEU A 555 15.65 10.80 12.50
N TYR A 556 15.53 12.12 12.37
CA TYR A 556 14.31 12.81 12.01
C TYR A 556 14.26 13.23 10.54
N ASN A 557 13.06 13.44 10.02
CA ASN A 557 12.83 13.79 8.62
C ASN A 557 12.41 15.25 8.42
N ASP A 558 13.41 16.12 8.22
CA ASP A 558 13.20 17.53 7.84
C ASP A 558 12.49 17.70 6.49
N ASN A 559 12.56 16.73 5.58
CA ASN A 559 11.86 16.82 4.29
C ASN A 559 10.37 16.53 4.46
N LEU A 560 9.98 15.58 5.31
CA LEU A 560 8.57 15.34 5.65
C LEU A 560 7.95 16.56 6.32
N LYS A 561 8.70 17.21 7.22
CA LYS A 561 8.28 18.46 7.86
C LYS A 561 8.02 19.56 6.83
N LYS A 562 8.99 19.83 5.95
CA LYS A 562 8.84 20.80 4.84
C LYS A 562 7.69 20.42 3.90
N PHE A 563 7.50 19.13 3.64
CA PHE A 563 6.40 18.62 2.82
C PHE A 563 5.05 18.97 3.46
N ASN A 564 4.87 18.71 4.75
CA ASN A 564 3.68 19.08 5.50
C ASN A 564 3.47 20.60 5.60
N ASP A 565 4.52 21.38 5.87
CA ASP A 565 4.48 22.84 6.00
C ASP A 565 4.15 23.57 4.67
N SER A 566 4.30 22.90 3.53
CA SER A 566 4.13 23.46 2.17
C SER A 566 3.00 22.80 1.36
N ASP A 567 2.08 22.12 2.04
CA ASP A 567 0.95 21.45 1.41
C ASP A 567 -0.09 22.47 0.88
N PRO A 568 -0.48 22.44 -0.41
CA PRO A 568 -1.43 23.40 -0.99
C PRO A 568 -2.85 23.27 -0.45
N TYR A 569 -3.21 22.11 0.12
CA TYR A 569 -4.55 21.82 0.66
C TYR A 569 -4.56 21.79 2.20
N TYR A 570 -3.52 22.35 2.82
CA TYR A 570 -3.37 22.53 4.26
C TYR A 570 -4.63 23.13 4.92
N ASN A 571 -5.20 22.40 5.88
CA ASN A 571 -6.44 22.70 6.62
C ASN A 571 -7.65 23.04 5.72
N THR A 572 -7.75 22.38 4.56
CA THR A 572 -8.97 22.38 3.74
C THR A 572 -9.81 21.11 3.96
N ASP A 573 -11.01 21.09 3.39
CA ASP A 573 -11.94 19.95 3.31
C ASP A 573 -11.62 18.97 2.17
N LYS A 574 -10.67 19.32 1.29
CA LYS A 574 -10.13 18.42 0.25
C LYS A 574 -9.44 17.20 0.86
N TYR A 575 -8.98 17.26 2.11
CA TYR A 575 -8.31 16.16 2.80
C TYR A 575 -9.14 15.65 3.99
N VAL A 576 -9.35 14.33 4.00
CA VAL A 576 -10.07 13.60 5.05
C VAL A 576 -9.18 12.45 5.53
N PHE A 577 -8.77 12.47 6.80
CA PHE A 577 -7.89 11.42 7.33
C PHE A 577 -8.66 10.48 8.26
N LEU A 578 -8.76 9.20 7.85
CA LEU A 578 -9.36 8.12 8.64
C LEU A 578 -8.27 7.50 9.54
N TYR A 579 -8.54 7.42 10.83
CA TYR A 579 -7.61 6.89 11.81
C TYR A 579 -8.28 5.92 12.79
N GLY A 580 -7.46 5.11 13.44
CA GLY A 580 -7.85 4.01 14.31
C GLY A 580 -7.06 4.01 15.61
N THR A 581 -7.46 3.15 16.54
CA THR A 581 -6.76 2.95 17.82
C THR A 581 -6.91 1.49 18.23
N THR A 582 -5.91 0.64 17.98
CA THR A 582 -6.01 -0.77 18.34
C THR A 582 -5.93 -0.99 19.85
N SER A 583 -6.66 -1.97 20.37
CA SER A 583 -6.55 -2.49 21.74
C SER A 583 -5.60 -3.69 21.88
N LYS A 584 -5.08 -4.25 20.78
CA LYS A 584 -4.12 -5.37 20.76
C LYS A 584 -2.83 -4.98 21.50
N ARG A 585 -2.42 -5.75 22.51
CA ARG A 585 -1.23 -5.49 23.37
C ARG A 585 -0.63 -6.79 23.88
N LEU A 586 0.68 -6.80 24.12
CA LEU A 586 1.37 -7.94 24.74
C LEU A 586 0.71 -8.36 26.08
N PRO A 587 0.56 -9.68 26.35
CA PRO A 587 1.16 -10.82 25.68
C PRO A 587 0.31 -11.41 24.54
N ASP A 588 -0.61 -10.63 23.95
CA ASP A 588 -1.27 -11.05 22.71
C ASP A 588 -0.22 -11.39 21.64
N GLN A 589 -0.31 -12.61 21.09
CA GLN A 589 0.66 -13.17 20.15
C GLN A 589 0.28 -12.86 18.69
N SER A 590 -0.61 -11.89 18.47
CA SER A 590 -1.26 -11.57 17.20
C SER A 590 -0.36 -10.93 16.14
N GLY A 591 0.91 -10.62 16.45
CA GLY A 591 1.91 -10.18 15.48
C GLY A 591 2.51 -8.80 15.79
N GLU A 592 3.13 -8.21 14.77
CA GLU A 592 3.86 -6.93 14.87
C GLU A 592 3.00 -5.77 15.38
N THR A 593 1.73 -5.76 14.98
CA THR A 593 0.72 -4.81 15.43
C THR A 593 0.66 -4.65 16.95
N ALA A 594 0.66 -5.76 17.71
CA ALA A 594 0.59 -5.73 19.18
C ALA A 594 1.89 -5.22 19.80
N ILE A 595 3.02 -5.39 19.12
CA ILE A 595 4.33 -4.84 19.50
C ILE A 595 4.32 -3.32 19.35
N GLY A 596 4.05 -2.84 18.14
CA GLY A 596 4.09 -1.41 17.86
C GLY A 596 3.02 -0.64 18.64
N ALA A 597 1.84 -1.22 18.87
CA ALA A 597 0.82 -0.65 19.75
C ALA A 597 1.27 -0.53 21.22
N THR A 598 2.23 -1.35 21.65
CA THR A 598 2.86 -1.30 22.97
C THR A 598 4.03 -0.30 23.03
N ILE A 599 4.81 -0.16 21.95
CA ILE A 599 6.03 0.67 21.89
C ILE A 599 5.73 2.13 21.48
N LEU A 600 4.83 2.37 20.53
CA LEU A 600 4.51 3.73 20.05
C LEU A 600 4.12 4.73 21.16
N PRO A 601 3.33 4.35 22.19
CA PRO A 601 3.14 5.22 23.34
C PRO A 601 4.49 5.58 23.99
N THR A 602 5.34 4.59 24.27
CA THR A 602 6.52 4.80 25.12
C THR A 602 7.58 5.71 24.49
N LEU A 603 7.57 5.85 23.15
CA LEU A 603 8.44 6.74 22.39
C LEU A 603 8.07 8.23 22.46
N LEU A 604 6.81 8.59 22.74
CA LEU A 604 6.33 9.99 22.72
C LEU A 604 6.44 10.68 24.09
N LYS A 605 6.82 11.97 24.15
CA LYS A 605 7.13 12.66 25.43
C LYS A 605 5.91 12.92 26.32
N ASP A 606 4.80 13.37 25.74
CA ASP A 606 3.58 13.74 26.47
C ASP A 606 2.41 12.79 26.18
N THR A 607 2.60 11.47 26.29
CA THR A 607 1.59 10.45 25.90
C THR A 607 0.19 10.65 26.48
N LEU A 608 0.10 11.18 27.70
CA LEU A 608 -1.15 11.44 28.42
C LEU A 608 -1.80 12.79 28.08
N LYS A 609 -1.27 13.50 27.09
CA LYS A 609 -1.85 14.73 26.56
C LYS A 609 -2.94 14.37 25.56
N THR A 610 -4.12 14.92 25.80
CA THR A 610 -5.25 14.79 24.88
C THR A 610 -4.99 15.61 23.61
N ILE A 611 -5.22 15.02 22.45
CA ILE A 611 -5.23 15.68 21.16
C ILE A 611 -6.61 16.29 20.92
N SER A 612 -6.76 17.60 21.18
CA SER A 612 -8.01 18.32 20.86
C SER A 612 -8.38 18.25 19.38
N ASP A 613 -7.36 18.18 18.53
CA ASP A 613 -7.51 18.44 17.09
C ASP A 613 -7.85 17.17 16.30
N SER A 614 -7.75 15.97 16.89
CA SER A 614 -8.12 14.70 16.25
C SER A 614 -9.62 14.41 16.31
N GLY A 615 -10.41 15.22 17.01
CA GLY A 615 -11.87 15.09 17.09
C GLY A 615 -12.39 14.21 18.23
N GLY A 616 -11.62 14.02 19.31
CA GLY A 616 -12.07 13.25 20.48
C GLY A 616 -11.19 13.47 21.73
N GLU A 617 -11.39 12.64 22.76
CA GLU A 617 -10.55 12.60 23.97
C GLU A 617 -9.29 11.72 23.80
N HIS A 618 -8.75 11.66 22.58
CA HIS A 618 -7.65 10.75 22.22
C HIS A 618 -6.31 11.20 22.80
N MET A 619 -5.50 10.24 23.21
CA MET A 619 -4.21 10.47 23.86
C MET A 619 -3.07 10.42 22.83
N GLU A 620 -2.03 11.24 23.00
CA GLU A 620 -0.91 11.30 22.04
C GLU A 620 -0.22 9.95 21.83
N GLY A 621 -0.21 9.06 22.84
CA GLY A 621 0.35 7.71 22.73
C GLY A 621 -0.53 6.65 22.06
N GLU A 622 -1.79 6.93 21.71
CA GLU A 622 -2.64 5.95 21.02
C GLU A 622 -2.16 5.70 19.58
N SER A 623 -2.40 4.49 19.05
CA SER A 623 -1.93 4.03 17.74
C SER A 623 -2.80 2.90 17.21
N ASP A 624 -2.72 2.64 15.91
CA ASP A 624 -3.29 1.46 15.23
C ASP A 624 -2.37 0.23 15.29
N GLY A 625 -1.17 0.37 15.86
CA GLY A 625 -0.14 -0.67 15.88
C GLY A 625 1.10 -0.30 15.08
N ALA A 626 0.96 0.35 13.92
CA ALA A 626 2.09 0.76 13.09
C ALA A 626 2.39 2.27 13.20
N VAL A 627 1.37 3.08 13.45
CA VAL A 627 1.40 4.54 13.36
C VAL A 627 0.69 5.17 14.57
N PRO A 628 1.25 6.22 15.21
CA PRO A 628 0.57 6.93 16.30
C PRO A 628 -0.56 7.83 15.77
N VAL A 629 -1.61 8.04 16.57
CA VAL A 629 -2.77 8.88 16.21
C VAL A 629 -2.37 10.29 15.78
N VAL A 630 -1.33 10.86 16.39
CA VAL A 630 -0.72 12.14 15.98
C VAL A 630 -0.41 12.19 14.47
N SER A 631 0.06 11.07 13.92
CA SER A 631 0.50 10.92 12.53
C SER A 631 -0.63 10.49 11.61
N MET A 632 -1.41 9.47 11.98
CA MET A 632 -2.59 9.03 11.21
C MET A 632 -3.62 10.13 11.02
N ALA A 633 -3.93 10.86 12.09
CA ALA A 633 -4.87 11.96 12.04
C ALA A 633 -4.28 13.20 11.33
N GLY A 634 -3.02 13.18 10.88
CA GLY A 634 -2.32 14.30 10.24
C GLY A 634 -2.49 15.60 11.04
N MET A 635 -1.94 15.63 12.26
CA MET A 635 -2.14 16.72 13.20
C MET A 635 -1.75 18.09 12.61
N GLY A 636 -2.73 18.96 12.46
CA GLY A 636 -2.53 20.28 11.87
C GLY A 636 -2.38 20.30 10.33
N ILE A 637 -2.54 19.17 9.63
CA ILE A 637 -2.47 19.08 8.16
C ILE A 637 -3.85 19.16 7.51
N ALA A 638 -4.81 18.31 7.91
CA ALA A 638 -6.19 18.33 7.40
C ALA A 638 -7.16 18.97 8.41
N GLN A 639 -8.28 19.51 7.93
CA GLN A 639 -9.36 19.92 8.84
C GLN A 639 -10.24 18.74 9.25
N THR A 640 -10.54 17.84 8.31
CA THR A 640 -11.50 16.74 8.51
C THR A 640 -10.79 15.44 8.87
N ARG A 641 -11.23 14.82 9.96
CA ARG A 641 -10.64 13.59 10.52
C ARG A 641 -11.76 12.71 11.07
N TYR A 642 -11.70 11.41 10.83
CA TYR A 642 -12.68 10.46 11.36
C TYR A 642 -12.00 9.29 12.05
N ARG A 643 -12.46 8.97 13.26
CA ARG A 643 -12.05 7.74 13.94
C ARG A 643 -12.94 6.57 13.50
N ILE A 644 -12.32 5.52 13.00
CA ILE A 644 -12.99 4.28 12.59
C ILE A 644 -13.33 3.41 13.80
N GLY A 645 -12.42 3.29 14.78
CA GLY A 645 -12.72 2.61 16.04
C GLY A 645 -11.52 1.91 16.67
N ASP A 646 -11.80 0.74 17.25
CA ASP A 646 -10.79 -0.24 17.63
C ASP A 646 -10.47 -1.08 16.39
N VAL A 647 -9.41 -0.66 15.69
CA VAL A 647 -8.97 -1.19 14.40
C VAL A 647 -7.46 -1.06 14.38
N ASP A 648 -6.78 -2.07 13.86
CA ASP A 648 -5.35 -1.99 13.58
C ASP A 648 -5.01 -1.56 12.14
N HIS A 649 -3.71 -1.48 11.84
CA HIS A 649 -3.20 -0.99 10.57
C HIS A 649 -3.54 -1.91 9.39
N GLU A 650 -3.75 -3.21 9.66
CA GLU A 650 -4.09 -4.22 8.66
C GLU A 650 -5.64 -4.38 8.54
N GLU A 651 -6.38 -4.09 9.61
CA GLU A 651 -7.84 -4.20 9.69
C GLU A 651 -8.60 -3.09 8.95
N TYR A 652 -7.94 -2.01 8.48
CA TYR A 652 -8.57 -0.99 7.61
C TYR A 652 -9.11 -1.56 6.30
N TYR A 653 -8.51 -2.64 5.79
CA TYR A 653 -8.89 -3.30 4.54
C TYR A 653 -9.34 -4.76 4.72
N SER A 654 -9.26 -5.29 5.94
CA SER A 654 -9.54 -6.69 6.23
C SER A 654 -11.01 -7.06 6.03
N SER A 655 -11.23 -8.24 5.44
CA SER A 655 -12.52 -8.94 5.38
C SER A 655 -12.86 -9.70 6.68
N ALA A 656 -11.91 -9.80 7.61
CA ALA A 656 -12.12 -10.43 8.92
C ALA A 656 -12.81 -9.44 9.87
N GLY A 657 -14.15 -9.43 9.84
CA GLY A 657 -14.99 -8.54 10.65
C GLY A 657 -15.54 -7.36 9.85
N ASP A 658 -16.13 -6.38 10.54
CA ASP A 658 -16.87 -5.27 9.91
C ASP A 658 -15.99 -4.04 9.60
N MET A 659 -14.68 -4.04 9.94
CA MET A 659 -13.83 -2.83 9.89
C MET A 659 -13.45 -2.40 8.48
N GLY A 660 -13.10 -3.31 7.57
CA GLY A 660 -12.85 -2.99 6.16
C GLY A 660 -14.07 -2.34 5.51
N ARG A 661 -15.25 -2.93 5.75
CA ARG A 661 -16.54 -2.38 5.33
C ARG A 661 -16.81 -0.99 5.93
N LEU A 662 -16.60 -0.80 7.23
CA LEU A 662 -16.81 0.49 7.89
C LEU A 662 -15.91 1.58 7.33
N THR A 663 -14.65 1.25 7.04
CA THR A 663 -13.66 2.16 6.43
C THR A 663 -14.08 2.55 5.00
N ALA A 664 -14.53 1.58 4.19
CA ALA A 664 -15.07 1.83 2.87
C ALA A 664 -16.34 2.72 2.91
N LEU A 665 -17.33 2.40 3.74
CA LEU A 665 -18.54 3.22 3.92
C LEU A 665 -18.20 4.66 4.36
N THR A 666 -17.26 4.83 5.29
CA THR A 666 -16.81 6.15 5.74
C THR A 666 -16.11 6.93 4.61
N THR A 667 -15.40 6.23 3.72
CA THR A 667 -14.79 6.82 2.52
C THR A 667 -15.85 7.30 1.52
N PHE A 668 -16.84 6.47 1.17
CA PHE A 668 -17.92 6.87 0.26
C PHE A 668 -18.76 8.03 0.80
N ASN A 669 -19.08 8.00 2.10
CA ASN A 669 -19.76 9.10 2.79
C ASN A 669 -18.94 10.41 2.79
N SER A 670 -17.61 10.33 2.76
CA SER A 670 -16.72 11.50 2.70
C SER A 670 -16.66 12.10 1.28
N PHE A 671 -16.62 11.23 0.27
CA PHE A 671 -16.66 11.63 -1.14
C PHE A 671 -17.98 12.32 -1.54
N GLY A 672 -19.10 11.93 -0.92
CA GLY A 672 -20.42 12.50 -1.24
C GLY A 672 -20.87 12.12 -2.65
N LEU A 673 -20.82 10.83 -2.97
CA LEU A 673 -21.21 10.30 -4.29
C LEU A 673 -22.71 10.46 -4.59
N ASP A 674 -23.52 10.78 -3.59
CA ASP A 674 -24.93 11.15 -3.69
C ASP A 674 -25.17 12.61 -4.15
N ALA A 675 -24.11 13.42 -4.24
CA ALA A 675 -24.21 14.80 -4.71
C ALA A 675 -24.65 14.86 -6.20
N PRO A 676 -25.48 15.83 -6.62
CA PRO A 676 -25.98 15.91 -8.00
C PRO A 676 -24.90 15.86 -9.08
N ARG A 677 -23.78 16.56 -8.86
CA ARG A 677 -22.58 16.56 -9.73
C ARG A 677 -21.93 15.20 -9.96
N CYS A 678 -22.19 14.22 -9.09
CA CYS A 678 -21.64 12.87 -9.18
C CYS A 678 -22.55 11.92 -9.97
N THR A 679 -23.81 12.31 -10.23
CA THR A 679 -24.80 11.42 -10.87
C THR A 679 -24.44 11.07 -12.31
N CYS A 680 -24.79 9.85 -12.73
CA CYS A 680 -24.52 9.38 -14.08
C CYS A 680 -25.27 10.18 -15.15
N ALA A 681 -24.54 10.56 -16.21
CA ALA A 681 -25.12 11.11 -17.43
C ALA A 681 -26.16 10.15 -18.04
N ARG A 682 -27.30 10.67 -18.52
CA ARG A 682 -28.31 9.87 -19.23
C ARG A 682 -28.97 10.65 -20.37
N VAL A 683 -29.29 9.97 -21.47
CA VAL A 683 -30.08 10.56 -22.56
C VAL A 683 -31.56 10.23 -22.34
N VAL A 684 -32.43 11.22 -22.44
CA VAL A 684 -33.88 11.06 -22.31
C VAL A 684 -34.56 11.57 -23.57
N ILE A 685 -35.41 10.74 -24.19
CA ILE A 685 -36.34 11.17 -25.24
C ILE A 685 -37.54 11.82 -24.55
N GLU A 686 -37.69 13.14 -24.70
CA GLU A 686 -38.70 13.92 -23.96
C GLU A 686 -40.12 13.71 -24.49
N ASN A 687 -40.26 13.34 -25.77
CA ASN A 687 -41.55 13.18 -26.45
C ASN A 687 -41.90 11.71 -26.74
N ALA A 688 -41.45 10.77 -25.91
CA ALA A 688 -41.63 9.32 -26.12
C ALA A 688 -43.10 8.91 -26.35
N GLU A 689 -44.06 9.54 -25.67
CA GLU A 689 -45.50 9.28 -25.85
C GLU A 689 -46.01 9.69 -27.26
N ASP A 690 -45.45 10.75 -27.85
CA ASP A 690 -45.86 11.27 -29.17
C ASP A 690 -45.33 10.41 -30.33
N LEU A 691 -44.28 9.60 -30.12
CA LEU A 691 -43.67 8.78 -31.16
C LEU A 691 -44.56 7.60 -31.60
N ASN A 692 -45.40 7.12 -30.68
CA ASN A 692 -46.43 6.10 -30.92
C ASN A 692 -47.67 6.62 -31.66
N VAL A 693 -47.77 7.93 -31.91
CA VAL A 693 -48.91 8.51 -32.62
C VAL A 693 -48.65 8.45 -34.13
N ASP A 694 -49.44 7.63 -34.82
CA ASP A 694 -49.38 7.51 -36.27
C ASP A 694 -49.64 8.86 -36.97
N ARG A 695 -48.64 9.34 -37.73
CA ARG A 695 -48.67 10.60 -38.47
C ARG A 695 -48.75 10.30 -39.96
N SER A 696 -49.75 10.90 -40.61
CA SER A 696 -50.08 10.69 -42.03
C SER A 696 -49.03 11.16 -43.06
N ASP A 697 -47.87 11.65 -42.62
CA ASP A 697 -46.72 11.99 -43.45
C ASP A 697 -45.52 11.03 -43.27
N GLY A 698 -45.65 9.98 -42.44
CA GLY A 698 -44.59 9.01 -42.16
C GLY A 698 -43.38 9.61 -41.44
N ARG A 699 -43.50 10.82 -40.87
CA ARG A 699 -42.40 11.51 -40.18
C ARG A 699 -42.63 11.57 -38.68
N ARG A 700 -41.58 11.27 -37.92
CA ARG A 700 -41.55 11.45 -36.46
C ARG A 700 -40.58 12.58 -36.12
N GLU A 701 -41.03 13.50 -35.27
CA GLU A 701 -40.15 14.48 -34.62
C GLU A 701 -39.56 13.83 -33.37
N ILE A 702 -38.24 13.95 -33.17
CA ILE A 702 -37.55 13.43 -32.00
C ILE A 702 -37.00 14.61 -31.22
N TYR A 703 -37.38 14.71 -29.95
CA TYR A 703 -36.84 15.65 -28.98
C TYR A 703 -36.18 14.84 -27.86
N ALA A 704 -34.90 15.08 -27.63
CA ALA A 704 -34.15 14.43 -26.56
C ALA A 704 -33.28 15.43 -25.79
N ARG A 705 -32.88 15.09 -24.57
CA ARG A 705 -31.92 15.89 -23.78
C ARG A 705 -30.89 14.99 -23.11
N LEU A 706 -29.62 15.41 -23.16
CA LEU A 706 -28.57 14.90 -22.30
C LEU A 706 -28.77 15.49 -20.90
N ILE A 707 -29.17 14.64 -19.95
CA ILE A 707 -29.28 15.00 -18.54
C ILE A 707 -27.92 14.79 -17.90
N LEU A 708 -27.31 15.90 -17.50
CA LEU A 708 -26.06 15.98 -16.75
C LEU A 708 -26.15 17.18 -15.81
N ASP A 709 -25.57 17.08 -14.62
CA ASP A 709 -25.63 18.16 -13.64
C ASP A 709 -24.77 19.37 -14.05
N ALA A 710 -25.30 20.57 -13.80
CA ALA A 710 -24.67 21.82 -14.21
C ALA A 710 -23.45 22.23 -13.38
N GLU A 711 -23.27 21.68 -12.17
CA GLU A 711 -22.04 21.85 -11.38
C GLU A 711 -20.89 21.03 -11.96
N LEU A 712 -21.17 19.89 -12.61
CA LEU A 712 -20.17 19.12 -13.36
C LEU A 712 -19.93 19.72 -14.74
N ALA A 713 -20.98 20.04 -15.50
CA ALA A 713 -20.85 20.64 -16.84
C ALA A 713 -21.90 21.72 -17.10
N PRO A 714 -21.57 23.03 -16.98
CA PRO A 714 -22.51 24.13 -17.21
C PRO A 714 -23.07 24.25 -18.64
N SER A 715 -22.53 23.51 -19.61
CA SER A 715 -22.99 23.47 -21.00
C SER A 715 -22.81 22.06 -21.56
N PRO A 716 -23.66 21.09 -21.15
CA PRO A 716 -23.44 19.67 -21.43
C PRO A 716 -23.49 19.33 -22.91
N GLY A 717 -24.20 20.12 -23.73
CA GLY A 717 -24.21 19.95 -25.18
C GLY A 717 -22.90 20.33 -25.88
N GLU A 718 -22.00 21.07 -25.22
CA GLU A 718 -20.65 21.30 -25.74
C GLU A 718 -19.73 20.08 -25.58
N ARG A 719 -20.13 19.07 -24.78
CA ARG A 719 -19.45 17.77 -24.69
C ARG A 719 -19.81 16.82 -25.84
N ILE A 720 -20.91 17.08 -26.55
CA ILE A 720 -21.42 16.20 -27.61
C ILE A 720 -20.64 16.46 -28.90
N GLU A 721 -20.04 15.42 -29.47
CA GLU A 721 -19.48 15.45 -30.83
C GLU A 721 -20.61 15.34 -31.84
N ARG A 722 -21.48 14.33 -31.68
CA ARG A 722 -22.69 14.12 -32.48
C ARG A 722 -23.76 13.34 -31.70
N ALA A 723 -25.00 13.50 -32.13
CA ALA A 723 -26.14 12.75 -31.61
C ALA A 723 -26.91 12.14 -32.79
N GLU A 724 -27.26 10.86 -32.70
CA GLU A 724 -27.86 10.07 -33.77
C GLU A 724 -29.18 9.43 -33.30
N ALA A 725 -30.20 9.43 -34.16
CA ALA A 725 -31.41 8.64 -33.96
C ALA A 725 -31.23 7.29 -34.65
N ILE A 726 -31.42 6.18 -33.92
CA ILE A 726 -31.17 4.82 -34.42
C ILE A 726 -32.39 3.94 -34.13
N LEU A 727 -32.84 3.21 -35.14
CA LEU A 727 -33.84 2.14 -34.99
C LEU A 727 -33.15 0.78 -34.87
N TYR A 728 -33.72 -0.12 -34.09
CA TYR A 728 -33.36 -1.54 -34.11
C TYR A 728 -34.58 -2.43 -33.81
N GLN A 729 -34.48 -3.70 -34.20
CA GLN A 729 -35.51 -4.71 -33.99
C GLN A 729 -35.21 -5.53 -32.73
N ALA A 730 -36.24 -5.78 -31.91
CA ALA A 730 -36.10 -6.61 -30.72
C ALA A 730 -35.54 -8.01 -31.06
N GLY A 731 -34.45 -8.41 -30.39
CA GLY A 731 -33.82 -9.73 -30.58
C GLY A 731 -32.89 -9.86 -31.79
N ASN A 732 -32.62 -8.79 -32.56
CA ASN A 732 -31.69 -8.79 -33.68
C ASN A 732 -30.61 -7.71 -33.52
N SER A 733 -29.46 -8.07 -32.95
CA SER A 733 -28.32 -7.15 -32.70
C SER A 733 -27.72 -6.53 -33.97
N ASP A 734 -27.98 -7.10 -35.14
CA ASP A 734 -27.40 -6.65 -36.42
C ASP A 734 -28.33 -5.65 -37.15
N SER A 735 -29.46 -5.26 -36.53
CA SER A 735 -30.54 -4.49 -37.18
C SER A 735 -30.50 -2.97 -36.99
N PHE A 736 -29.37 -2.42 -36.52
CA PHE A 736 -29.24 -0.97 -36.28
C PHE A 736 -29.30 -0.15 -37.58
N GLU A 737 -30.37 0.63 -37.77
CA GLU A 737 -30.54 1.61 -38.85
C GLU A 737 -30.47 3.04 -38.31
N THR A 738 -29.41 3.77 -38.65
CA THR A 738 -29.28 5.20 -38.31
C THR A 738 -30.20 6.05 -39.18
N LEU A 739 -31.22 6.67 -38.57
CA LEU A 739 -32.15 7.60 -39.21
C LEU A 739 -31.49 8.93 -39.59
N GLY A 740 -30.48 9.35 -38.80
CA GLY A 740 -29.65 10.52 -39.04
C GLY A 740 -29.29 11.28 -37.76
N GLU A 741 -28.52 12.35 -37.94
CA GLU A 741 -28.03 13.20 -36.84
C GLU A 741 -29.09 14.20 -36.35
N LEU A 742 -29.14 14.42 -35.03
CA LEU A 742 -29.94 15.47 -34.39
C LEU A 742 -29.14 16.77 -34.27
N THR A 743 -29.82 17.91 -34.35
CA THR A 743 -29.21 19.22 -34.05
C THR A 743 -29.08 19.39 -32.53
N VAL A 744 -27.87 19.67 -32.06
CA VAL A 744 -27.54 19.80 -30.63
C VAL A 744 -27.46 21.28 -30.21
N THR A 745 -28.02 21.63 -29.05
CA THR A 745 -27.88 22.94 -28.39
C THR A 745 -26.83 22.89 -27.27
N LYS A 746 -26.28 24.04 -26.86
CA LYS A 746 -25.32 24.11 -25.72
C LYS A 746 -25.88 23.55 -24.40
N SER A 747 -27.20 23.62 -24.20
CA SER A 747 -27.92 23.06 -23.06
C SER A 747 -28.10 21.53 -23.11
N GLY A 748 -27.57 20.85 -24.14
CA GLY A 748 -27.70 19.41 -24.32
C GLY A 748 -29.05 18.97 -24.87
N GLU A 749 -29.86 19.89 -25.41
CA GLU A 749 -31.11 19.57 -26.08
C GLU A 749 -30.84 19.18 -27.53
N MET A 750 -31.56 18.17 -28.02
CA MET A 750 -31.32 17.50 -29.29
C MET A 750 -32.64 17.40 -30.05
N GLN A 751 -32.66 17.83 -31.30
CA GLN A 751 -33.88 17.82 -32.13
C GLN A 751 -33.61 17.28 -33.54
N GLY A 752 -34.48 16.41 -34.02
CA GLY A 752 -34.46 15.89 -35.39
C GLY A 752 -35.87 15.59 -35.92
N THR A 753 -35.98 15.33 -37.23
CA THR A 753 -37.26 14.93 -37.84
C THR A 753 -37.00 13.97 -39.00
N PHE A 754 -37.29 12.70 -38.78
CA PHE A 754 -36.90 11.61 -39.66
C PHE A 754 -38.13 10.87 -40.19
N SER A 755 -37.97 10.14 -41.28
CA SER A 755 -38.98 9.20 -41.75
C SER A 755 -38.78 7.86 -41.08
N VAL A 756 -39.85 7.27 -40.55
CA VAL A 756 -39.86 5.90 -40.02
C VAL A 756 -40.75 5.08 -40.95
N ALA A 757 -40.38 3.83 -41.23
CA ALA A 757 -41.19 2.95 -42.07
C ALA A 757 -42.45 2.54 -41.30
N ASP A 758 -43.61 2.99 -41.76
CA ASP A 758 -44.89 2.40 -41.37
C ASP A 758 -44.96 0.97 -41.97
N GLU A 759 -45.54 0.01 -41.22
CA GLU A 759 -45.71 -1.42 -41.59
C GLU A 759 -44.49 -2.37 -41.41
N THR A 760 -44.11 -2.66 -40.15
CA THR A 760 -43.47 -3.93 -39.78
C THR A 760 -44.35 -4.72 -38.80
N GLU A 761 -44.41 -6.05 -38.93
CA GLU A 761 -45.03 -6.94 -37.92
C GLU A 761 -44.11 -7.16 -36.69
N GLU A 762 -42.90 -6.59 -36.72
CA GLU A 762 -41.83 -6.76 -35.72
C GLU A 762 -41.69 -5.51 -34.84
N GLU A 763 -41.37 -5.72 -33.56
CA GLU A 763 -41.16 -4.67 -32.55
C GLU A 763 -39.93 -3.81 -32.89
N ILE A 764 -40.18 -2.59 -33.38
CA ILE A 764 -39.14 -1.58 -33.63
C ILE A 764 -38.98 -0.66 -32.42
N HIS A 765 -37.75 -0.59 -31.91
CA HIS A 765 -37.32 0.35 -30.89
C HIS A 765 -36.51 1.49 -31.51
N LEU A 766 -36.68 2.69 -30.98
CA LEU A 766 -35.84 3.85 -31.21
C LEU A 766 -34.96 4.11 -29.98
N ILE A 767 -33.69 4.40 -30.22
CA ILE A 767 -32.79 5.04 -29.27
C ILE A 767 -32.24 6.35 -29.85
N VAL A 768 -31.84 7.27 -28.97
CA VAL A 768 -30.96 8.38 -29.31
C VAL A 768 -29.58 8.07 -28.72
N ARG A 769 -28.60 7.88 -29.61
CA ARG A 769 -27.19 7.69 -29.26
C ARG A 769 -26.48 9.03 -29.24
N VAL A 770 -25.77 9.32 -28.17
CA VAL A 770 -24.89 10.49 -28.04
C VAL A 770 -23.45 10.01 -28.03
N VAL A 771 -22.62 10.57 -28.90
CA VAL A 771 -21.16 10.40 -28.90
C VAL A 771 -20.53 11.66 -28.35
N LEU A 772 -19.71 11.53 -27.30
CA LEU A 772 -18.98 12.64 -26.68
C LEU A 772 -17.58 12.79 -27.31
N GLN A 773 -16.99 13.98 -27.18
CA GLN A 773 -15.69 14.31 -27.81
C GLN A 773 -14.48 13.50 -27.27
N ASP A 774 -14.63 12.73 -26.18
CA ASP A 774 -13.62 11.79 -25.67
C ASP A 774 -13.76 10.36 -26.27
N GLY A 775 -14.72 10.19 -27.19
CA GLY A 775 -15.07 8.93 -27.83
C GLY A 775 -16.06 8.06 -27.05
N THR A 776 -16.51 8.49 -25.87
CA THR A 776 -17.53 7.75 -25.09
C THR A 776 -18.92 7.90 -25.71
N GLN A 777 -19.79 6.92 -25.45
CA GLN A 777 -21.11 6.78 -26.05
C GLN A 777 -22.17 6.54 -24.98
N LEU A 778 -23.35 7.12 -25.19
CA LEU A 778 -24.47 7.04 -24.27
C LEU A 778 -25.78 6.94 -25.04
N ASP A 779 -26.50 5.84 -24.85
CA ASP A 779 -27.81 5.63 -25.45
C ASP A 779 -28.94 6.05 -24.51
N SER A 780 -30.08 6.42 -25.09
CA SER A 780 -31.33 6.55 -24.34
C SER A 780 -31.93 5.18 -24.03
N GLU A 781 -32.82 5.13 -23.04
CA GLU A 781 -33.77 4.02 -22.90
C GLU A 781 -34.51 3.79 -24.24
N PRO A 782 -34.68 2.52 -24.68
CA PRO A 782 -35.38 2.21 -25.92
C PRO A 782 -36.87 2.55 -25.86
N VAL A 783 -37.35 3.32 -26.84
CA VAL A 783 -38.78 3.66 -27.00
C VAL A 783 -39.36 2.82 -28.13
N LEU A 784 -40.37 1.99 -27.82
CA LEU A 784 -41.16 1.29 -28.84
C LEU A 784 -41.90 2.32 -29.71
N ILE A 785 -41.90 2.13 -31.03
CA ILE A 785 -42.62 2.99 -31.99
C ILE A 785 -43.83 2.29 -32.63
N ASN A 786 -43.80 0.96 -32.74
CA ASN A 786 -44.80 0.16 -33.45
C ASN A 786 -45.61 -0.72 -32.48
N GLU A 787 -46.45 -0.11 -31.64
CA GLU A 787 -47.61 -0.80 -31.07
C GLU A 787 -48.86 -0.37 -31.84
N ALA A 788 -49.42 -1.26 -32.68
CA ALA A 788 -50.63 -0.95 -33.42
C ALA A 788 -51.79 -0.71 -32.43
N PRO A 789 -52.39 0.49 -32.35
CA PRO A 789 -53.41 0.75 -31.36
C PRO A 789 -54.65 -0.10 -31.67
N CYS A 790 -55.03 -1.03 -30.77
CA CYS A 790 -56.33 -1.70 -30.84
C CYS A 790 -57.45 -0.67 -30.63
N LEU A 791 -57.85 -0.01 -31.72
CA LEU A 791 -58.89 1.01 -31.74
C LEU A 791 -60.22 0.41 -31.25
N PRO A 792 -60.85 0.98 -30.22
CA PRO A 792 -62.12 0.47 -29.72
C PRO A 792 -63.20 0.66 -30.80
N HIS A 793 -63.83 -0.46 -31.19
CA HIS A 793 -64.93 -0.44 -32.15
C HIS A 793 -66.05 0.50 -31.66
N PRO A 794 -66.55 1.45 -32.48
CA PRO A 794 -67.53 2.44 -32.02
C PRO A 794 -68.78 1.79 -31.43
N GLY A 795 -68.94 1.87 -30.10
CA GLY A 795 -70.04 1.28 -29.34
C GLY A 795 -69.68 0.11 -28.41
N SER A 796 -68.42 -0.34 -28.36
CA SER A 796 -67.98 -1.36 -27.38
C SER A 796 -67.60 -0.77 -26.03
N ILE A 797 -67.82 -1.53 -24.95
CA ILE A 797 -67.40 -1.21 -23.57
C ILE A 797 -66.15 -2.05 -23.17
N ILE A 798 -65.69 -2.94 -24.06
CA ILE A 798 -64.53 -3.83 -23.84
C ILE A 798 -63.64 -3.78 -25.09
N ASN A 799 -62.32 -3.72 -24.91
CA ASN A 799 -61.36 -3.77 -26.00
C ASN A 799 -61.39 -5.17 -26.64
N ILE A 800 -61.64 -5.25 -27.95
CA ILE A 800 -61.63 -6.48 -28.75
C ILE A 800 -60.78 -6.18 -29.97
N CYS A 801 -59.65 -6.88 -30.13
CA CYS A 801 -58.82 -6.81 -31.32
C CYS A 801 -59.33 -7.84 -32.36
N THR A 802 -59.34 -7.47 -33.65
CA THR A 802 -59.85 -8.31 -34.75
C THR A 802 -58.72 -8.91 -35.58
N CYS A 803 -58.76 -10.21 -35.84
CA CYS A 803 -57.85 -10.88 -36.77
C CYS A 803 -58.00 -10.36 -38.22
N ASN A 804 -56.89 -10.32 -38.98
CA ASN A 804 -56.72 -9.60 -40.27
C ASN A 804 -57.64 -10.03 -41.43
N ASP A 805 -58.36 -11.15 -41.31
CA ASP A 805 -59.27 -11.66 -42.34
C ASP A 805 -60.76 -11.30 -42.09
N GLY A 806 -61.06 -10.63 -40.97
CA GLY A 806 -62.41 -10.25 -40.56
C GLY A 806 -63.22 -11.40 -39.94
N THR A 807 -62.61 -12.55 -39.67
CA THR A 807 -63.29 -13.71 -39.07
C THR A 807 -63.44 -13.55 -37.55
N ARG A 808 -64.63 -13.87 -37.01
CA ARG A 808 -64.88 -13.93 -35.55
C ARG A 808 -64.97 -15.39 -35.09
N CYS A 809 -64.22 -15.72 -34.05
CA CYS A 809 -64.22 -17.05 -33.43
C CYS A 809 -64.85 -17.01 -32.04
N TRP A 810 -65.60 -18.07 -31.70
CA TRP A 810 -66.47 -18.12 -30.52
C TRP A 810 -66.19 -19.35 -29.66
N TRP A 811 -66.17 -19.18 -28.33
CA TRP A 811 -66.11 -20.30 -27.39
C TRP A 811 -67.22 -20.16 -26.33
N ASN A 812 -68.08 -21.17 -26.20
CA ASN A 812 -69.23 -21.19 -25.27
C ASN A 812 -70.13 -19.93 -25.29
N GLY A 813 -70.27 -19.27 -26.44
CA GLY A 813 -71.11 -18.08 -26.59
C GLY A 813 -70.48 -16.78 -26.09
N ILE A 814 -69.17 -16.78 -25.81
CA ILE A 814 -68.37 -15.60 -25.47
C ILE A 814 -67.36 -15.37 -26.60
N GLU A 815 -67.23 -14.11 -27.03
CA GLU A 815 -66.22 -13.65 -27.99
C GLU A 815 -64.88 -13.47 -27.24
N ALA A 816 -63.82 -14.11 -27.72
CA ALA A 816 -62.51 -14.16 -27.06
C ALA A 816 -61.38 -13.80 -28.05
N MET A 817 -60.28 -13.25 -27.54
CA MET A 817 -59.17 -12.75 -28.35
C MET A 817 -58.41 -13.90 -29.08
N CYS A 818 -57.90 -13.61 -30.28
CA CYS A 818 -57.07 -14.52 -31.05
C CYS A 818 -55.77 -14.91 -30.29
N SER A 819 -55.23 -16.10 -30.57
CA SER A 819 -53.97 -16.65 -30.06
C SER A 819 -53.35 -17.51 -31.16
N ASP A 820 -52.06 -17.40 -31.42
CA ASP A 820 -51.40 -17.96 -32.63
C ASP A 820 -51.12 -19.47 -32.59
N THR A 821 -51.82 -20.20 -31.72
CA THR A 821 -51.77 -21.66 -31.64
C THR A 821 -53.05 -22.27 -32.22
N GLU A 822 -52.94 -23.36 -32.98
CA GLU A 822 -54.10 -24.06 -33.55
C GLU A 822 -55.21 -24.25 -32.49
N PRO A 823 -56.44 -23.75 -32.75
CA PRO A 823 -57.49 -23.81 -31.75
C PRO A 823 -57.90 -25.27 -31.49
N PRO A 824 -58.25 -25.62 -30.25
CA PRO A 824 -58.81 -26.94 -29.94
C PRO A 824 -60.00 -27.28 -30.84
N ALA A 825 -60.19 -28.57 -31.15
CA ALA A 825 -61.19 -29.07 -32.12
C ALA A 825 -62.69 -28.82 -31.76
N GLU A 826 -62.96 -27.98 -30.76
CA GLU A 826 -64.29 -27.59 -30.27
C GLU A 826 -64.67 -26.14 -30.64
N TRP A 827 -63.82 -25.43 -31.39
CA TRP A 827 -64.07 -24.05 -31.84
C TRP A 827 -64.79 -24.01 -33.19
N TYR A 828 -65.65 -23.00 -33.39
CA TYR A 828 -66.33 -22.75 -34.66
C TYR A 828 -66.19 -21.28 -35.04
N CYS A 829 -65.53 -21.02 -36.17
CA CYS A 829 -65.39 -19.69 -36.76
C CYS A 829 -66.30 -19.61 -38.00
N ALA A 830 -67.00 -18.49 -38.17
CA ALA A 830 -67.94 -18.30 -39.27
C ALA A 830 -67.71 -16.95 -39.96
N PRO A 831 -67.81 -16.88 -41.30
CA PRO A 831 -67.77 -15.60 -42.00
C PRO A 831 -69.01 -14.76 -41.63
N SER A 832 -68.81 -13.45 -41.48
CA SER A 832 -69.92 -12.52 -41.18
C SER A 832 -71.00 -12.57 -42.27
N PRO A 833 -72.29 -12.49 -41.91
CA PRO A 833 -73.36 -12.15 -42.86
C PRO A 833 -73.25 -10.70 -43.36
#